data_AF-A0A2D7PI69-F1
#
_entry.id   AF-A0A2D7PI69-F1
#
_cell.length_a   1.000
_cell.length_b   1.000
_cell.length_c   1.000
_cell.angle_alpha   90.00
_cell.angle_beta   90.00
_cell.angle_gamma   90.00
#
_symmetry.space_group_name_H-M   'P 1'
#
loop_
_entity.id
_entity.type
_entity.pdbx_description
1 polymer ?
#
loop_
_entity_poly.entity_id
_entity_poly.type
_entity_poly.pdbx_seq_one_letter_code
_entity_poly.pdbx_strand_id
1 'polypeptide(L)'
;MKIEKIFQATSIQSAIIAGYLASACKDYIGQVTIKIKNTDHLQLNNAVQKIYSRHEALRTAFDWQHARGVQGVVADQLPSSDYVNQYEIYSLDEILNIKKIESELINLNKPPLIRLALISLDDQSFLLWSRHHAVTDQESIKIFWKELWHYYSEASDELPQPAAFSTFAESIRNLQEPRPKYHQIFSLPPDNSLELSQTFDLSLSNEIHRLQQSSNVTLAVYSFSAFCLAISDFFGSNSISVGYVESDRPHEFKDSIGLFIKESSIQLDQFESLTLADFRRQILHALLFHKKRHYNTEFSTSKYSNSTQIGFLFEDDESSHAIETLEKDAGIGVRLKLFCRISIREQSISINLTSQSSLVRSSELDWISIKIKEYLLKSNDLHIHPFSLSYRQTLLDILWSQWRFRSDNILNDGKNSISGMQLYLSVQDKVKQLLSGISPGPHDLLILKPSRSIECIINILSSIEAGLPFLLTEEFDHFENVRCVSNGINIAYIDEFLPLNLAYIIKTSGSTGTAKSVMIHLKNIINHLNGRLAYDQYSQNVALTSSWTFDASLTVLFSTMAKGGTLSVLPLVSELEDVEQFIQLLNLHKINEVNLIPSLLRLICDYGLNKTSINTITSAGEELQLDLAYSILKHSHIKLINEYGPSECTILATRVVLNHKFLEGRTSVPIGYPIQGCQVRLMRTIDDENEICISGDVVGLGYLSESSNNQTKFLFSDGSLWYKTGDSGSMNEDGSLNWLGRLDHQHKINGKIFSSRVFERDLLENGAVECVCILDMKPPSVFYTVDDQHAINAEELQMRWRSELGISIQFNQLKKIPRNISGKVNILELKTSNSFISPTHSSLVQQSQDHRHVLIEEILGRKIDLSSKPILDVDSLTILRLTSVLNQTYNTNLTVNSLIESSSWLEFMKSLVSIEPTKSLQNASHVHPLNKKKREYR
;
A
#
# COMPACT_ATOMS: atom_id res chain seq x y z
N MET A 1 19.40 44.61 12.83
CA MET A 1 20.59 43.77 12.60
C MET A 1 21.32 44.32 11.39
N LYS A 2 22.64 44.49 11.45
CA LYS A 2 23.43 44.97 10.31
C LYS A 2 23.77 43.78 9.41
N ILE A 3 23.56 43.92 8.11
CA ILE A 3 23.84 42.87 7.13
C ILE A 3 25.31 42.97 6.72
N GLU A 4 26.04 41.86 6.81
CA GLU A 4 27.43 41.75 6.33
C GLU A 4 27.45 41.43 4.84
N LYS A 5 26.69 40.42 4.43
CA LYS A 5 26.71 39.88 3.07
C LYS A 5 25.35 39.31 2.70
N ILE A 6 25.03 39.35 1.40
CA ILE A 6 23.90 38.64 0.80
C ILE A 6 24.44 37.76 -0.32
N PHE A 7 24.06 36.49 -0.34
CA PHE A 7 24.41 35.55 -1.41
C PHE A 7 23.17 34.81 -1.91
N GLN A 8 23.24 34.24 -3.11
CA GLN A 8 22.15 33.40 -3.63
C GLN A 8 22.20 32.05 -2.90
N ALA A 9 21.09 31.62 -2.30
CA ALA A 9 21.05 30.30 -1.69
C ALA A 9 21.35 29.22 -2.73
N THR A 10 21.97 28.12 -2.32
CA THR A 10 22.21 27.00 -3.23
C THR A 10 20.87 26.41 -3.69
N SER A 11 20.93 25.62 -4.77
CA SER A 11 19.78 24.93 -5.33
C SER A 11 19.11 24.05 -4.25
N ILE A 12 19.91 23.26 -3.52
CA ILE A 12 19.42 22.43 -2.41
C ILE A 12 18.90 23.24 -1.21
N GLN A 13 19.53 24.35 -0.83
CA GLN A 13 19.00 25.23 0.23
C GLN A 13 17.63 25.78 -0.15
N SER A 14 17.49 26.22 -1.40
CA SER A 14 16.22 26.72 -1.93
C SER A 14 15.12 25.66 -1.90
N ALA A 15 15.46 24.41 -2.25
CA ALA A 15 14.54 23.28 -2.19
C ALA A 15 14.09 22.96 -0.75
N ILE A 16 15.03 22.91 0.20
CA ILE A 16 14.74 22.68 1.63
C ILE A 16 13.83 23.79 2.18
N ILE A 17 14.10 25.05 1.83
CA ILE A 17 13.31 26.19 2.30
C ILE A 17 11.89 26.16 1.72
N ALA A 18 11.76 25.88 0.42
CA ALA A 18 10.45 25.69 -0.21
C ALA A 18 9.68 24.54 0.45
N GLY A 19 10.34 23.41 0.71
CA GLY A 19 9.76 22.26 1.41
C GLY A 19 9.30 22.59 2.83
N TYR A 20 10.12 23.31 3.60
CA TYR A 20 9.77 23.76 4.96
C TYR A 20 8.54 24.67 4.97
N LEU A 21 8.42 25.57 3.99
CA LEU A 21 7.27 26.47 3.86
C LEU A 21 5.99 25.77 3.36
N ALA A 22 6.14 24.63 2.70
CA ALA A 22 5.06 23.81 2.13
C ALA A 22 4.56 22.68 3.06
N SER A 23 5.29 22.38 4.13
CA SER A 23 4.93 21.30 5.07
C SER A 23 4.14 21.86 6.26
N ALA A 24 3.12 21.13 6.71
CA ALA A 24 2.53 21.33 8.03
C ALA A 24 3.44 20.79 9.15
N CYS A 25 4.43 19.96 8.79
CA CYS A 25 5.40 19.34 9.68
C CYS A 25 6.78 20.00 9.55
N LYS A 26 7.53 20.07 10.65
CA LYS A 26 8.84 20.72 10.71
C LYS A 26 9.98 19.77 10.31
N ASP A 27 9.82 19.08 9.19
CA ASP A 27 10.67 17.97 8.74
C ASP A 27 12.09 18.38 8.32
N TYR A 28 12.49 19.63 8.56
CA TYR A 28 13.85 20.13 8.33
C TYR A 28 14.50 20.65 9.60
N ILE A 29 13.84 20.50 10.75
CA ILE A 29 14.39 20.81 12.06
C ILE A 29 14.81 19.50 12.72
N GLY A 30 16.13 19.26 12.76
CA GLY A 30 16.71 18.14 13.49
C GLY A 30 16.90 18.51 14.96
N GLN A 31 16.54 17.60 15.86
CA GLN A 31 16.75 17.77 17.31
C GLN A 31 17.53 16.58 17.88
N VAL A 32 18.49 16.85 18.75
CA VAL A 32 19.25 15.81 19.46
C VAL A 32 19.30 16.18 20.93
N THR A 33 18.99 15.22 21.80
CA THR A 33 19.09 15.39 23.26
C THR A 33 20.20 14.50 23.79
N ILE A 34 21.17 15.08 24.48
CA ILE A 34 22.33 14.38 25.03
C ILE A 34 22.34 14.55 26.54
N LYS A 35 22.57 13.47 27.29
CA LYS A 35 22.77 13.55 28.73
C LYS A 35 24.18 14.05 29.04
N ILE A 36 24.28 15.07 29.89
CA ILE A 36 25.52 15.75 30.27
C ILE A 36 25.63 15.83 31.80
N LYS A 37 26.85 15.98 32.32
CA LYS A 37 27.14 16.09 33.76
C LYS A 37 27.93 17.36 34.04
N ASN A 38 27.62 18.04 35.15
CA ASN A 38 28.35 19.21 35.66
C ASN A 38 28.59 20.29 34.59
N THR A 39 27.51 20.84 34.04
CA THR A 39 27.60 21.82 32.94
C THR A 39 27.40 23.25 33.43
N ASP A 40 28.38 24.10 33.18
CA ASP A 40 28.30 25.54 33.41
C ASP A 40 27.62 26.20 32.21
N HIS A 41 26.44 26.76 32.46
CA HIS A 41 25.64 27.42 31.43
C HIS A 41 26.34 28.64 30.82
N LEU A 42 27.05 29.43 31.62
CA LEU A 42 27.74 30.63 31.14
C LEU A 42 28.92 30.24 30.25
N GLN A 43 29.69 29.22 30.64
CA GLN A 43 30.79 28.69 29.84
C GLN A 43 30.27 28.11 28.51
N LEU A 44 29.14 27.39 28.54
CA LEU A 44 28.49 26.85 27.36
C LEU A 44 27.99 27.96 26.43
N ASN A 45 27.34 28.98 26.97
CA ASN A 45 26.86 30.12 26.18
C ASN A 45 28.03 30.88 25.51
N ASN A 46 29.13 31.09 26.23
CA ASN A 46 30.35 31.69 25.68
C ASN A 46 30.98 30.84 24.57
N ALA A 47 30.98 29.51 24.72
CA ALA A 47 31.48 28.59 23.70
C ALA A 47 30.63 28.67 22.42
N VAL A 48 29.30 28.63 22.55
CA VAL A 48 28.36 28.77 21.41
C VAL A 48 28.54 30.11 20.70
N GLN A 49 28.70 31.20 21.46
CA GLN A 49 28.92 32.53 20.90
C GLN A 49 30.21 32.60 20.05
N LYS A 50 31.30 31.96 20.49
CA LYS A 50 32.54 31.86 19.71
C LYS A 50 32.32 31.12 18.39
N ILE A 51 31.60 30.00 18.41
CA ILE A 51 31.29 29.22 17.20
C ILE A 51 30.44 30.05 16.22
N TYR A 52 29.41 30.74 16.69
CA TYR A 52 28.60 31.63 15.84
C TYR A 52 29.42 32.75 15.21
N SER A 53 30.40 33.31 15.92
CA SER A 53 31.29 34.32 15.34
C SER A 53 32.22 33.75 14.26
N ARG A 54 32.64 32.48 14.40
CA ARG A 54 33.52 31.78 13.46
C ARG A 54 32.85 31.42 12.14
N HIS A 55 31.61 30.95 12.19
CA HIS A 55 30.95 30.33 11.03
C HIS A 55 29.86 31.21 10.43
N GLU A 56 30.07 31.65 9.19
CA GLU A 56 29.12 32.48 8.42
C GLU A 56 27.72 31.83 8.30
N ALA A 57 27.67 30.52 8.06
CA ALA A 57 26.41 29.80 7.89
C ALA A 57 25.50 29.88 9.13
N LEU A 58 26.06 29.97 10.33
CA LEU A 58 25.29 30.05 11.58
C LEU A 58 24.71 31.44 11.85
N ARG A 59 25.23 32.46 11.17
CA ARG A 59 24.73 33.85 11.18
C ARG A 59 23.83 34.16 9.99
N THR A 60 23.50 33.15 9.19
CA THR A 60 22.71 33.28 7.97
C THR A 60 21.22 33.05 8.25
N ALA A 61 20.39 33.99 7.79
CA ALA A 61 18.96 33.82 7.58
C ALA A 61 18.65 33.73 6.08
N PHE A 62 17.42 33.37 5.74
CA PHE A 62 16.97 33.27 4.36
C PHE A 62 15.83 34.23 4.09
N ASP A 63 15.90 34.91 2.94
CA ASP A 63 14.84 35.77 2.42
C ASP A 63 14.39 35.23 1.05
N TRP A 64 13.09 35.04 0.90
CA TRP A 64 12.44 34.54 -0.33
C TRP A 64 11.38 35.51 -0.87
N GLN A 65 11.25 36.71 -0.30
CA GLN A 65 10.19 37.65 -0.67
C GLN A 65 10.46 38.38 -1.99
N HIS A 66 11.71 38.37 -2.46
CA HIS A 66 12.14 39.08 -3.66
C HIS A 66 12.07 38.22 -4.93
N ALA A 67 11.84 38.88 -6.08
CA ALA A 67 11.75 38.23 -7.40
C ALA A 67 13.04 37.55 -7.90
N ARG A 68 14.11 37.53 -7.10
CA ARG A 68 15.42 36.92 -7.41
C ARG A 68 15.61 35.51 -6.83
N GLY A 69 14.57 34.91 -6.26
CA GLY A 69 14.65 33.61 -5.59
C GLY A 69 15.18 33.72 -4.15
N VAL A 70 15.49 32.57 -3.54
CA VAL A 70 15.92 32.51 -2.13
C VAL A 70 17.35 33.06 -1.96
N GLN A 71 17.52 33.98 -1.02
CA GLN A 71 18.80 34.63 -0.70
C GLN A 71 19.22 34.31 0.73
N GLY A 72 20.49 33.96 0.92
CA GLY A 72 21.12 33.91 2.23
C GLY A 72 21.54 35.31 2.66
N VAL A 73 21.07 35.76 3.83
CA VAL A 73 21.36 37.06 4.44
C VAL A 73 22.22 36.82 5.67
N VAL A 74 23.51 37.16 5.57
CA VAL A 74 24.50 37.00 6.63
C VAL A 74 24.48 38.24 7.51
N ALA A 75 24.26 38.05 8.80
CA ALA A 75 24.32 39.12 9.77
C ALA A 75 25.74 39.34 10.30
N ASP A 76 26.22 40.60 10.29
CA ASP A 76 27.54 41.02 10.78
C ASP A 76 27.82 40.50 12.20
N GLN A 77 26.83 40.64 13.09
CA GLN A 77 26.86 40.05 14.43
C GLN A 77 25.46 39.59 14.82
N LEU A 78 25.39 38.49 15.55
CA LEU A 78 24.16 38.06 16.23
C LEU A 78 23.92 38.96 17.46
N PRO A 79 22.66 39.25 17.82
CA PRO A 79 22.35 40.04 19.00
C PRO A 79 22.91 39.38 20.27
N SER A 80 23.45 40.17 21.19
CA SER A 80 23.98 39.73 22.48
C SER A 80 22.88 39.15 23.36
N SER A 81 22.52 37.90 23.13
CA SER A 81 21.50 37.16 23.88
C SER A 81 22.06 35.86 24.43
N ASP A 82 21.37 35.31 25.42
CA ASP A 82 21.58 33.94 25.86
C ASP A 82 21.23 32.99 24.71
N TYR A 83 22.24 32.36 24.11
CA TYR A 83 22.09 31.40 23.00
C TYR A 83 21.78 29.99 23.49
N VAL A 84 21.90 29.77 24.80
CA VAL A 84 21.54 28.53 25.48
C VAL A 84 20.34 28.82 26.38
N ASN A 85 19.17 28.37 25.99
CA ASN A 85 17.98 28.47 26.84
C ASN A 85 18.12 27.55 28.07
N GLN A 86 17.54 27.92 29.21
CA GLN A 86 17.52 27.08 30.41
C GLN A 86 16.09 26.63 30.72
N TYR A 87 15.94 25.35 31.04
CA TYR A 87 14.69 24.75 31.48
C TYR A 87 14.93 23.90 32.73
N GLU A 88 13.97 23.94 33.65
CA GLU A 88 13.91 23.04 34.80
C GLU A 88 12.64 22.20 34.63
N ILE A 89 12.77 20.88 34.72
CA ILE A 89 11.68 19.92 34.50
C ILE A 89 11.52 19.00 35.71
N TYR A 90 10.33 18.43 35.87
CA TYR A 90 10.02 17.50 36.96
C TYR A 90 9.81 16.06 36.46
N SER A 91 9.68 15.86 35.15
CA SER A 91 9.65 14.53 34.53
C SER A 91 10.32 14.50 33.16
N LEU A 92 10.85 13.33 32.77
CA LEU A 92 11.46 13.14 31.45
C LEU A 92 10.47 13.37 30.29
N ASP A 93 9.18 13.16 30.50
CA ASP A 93 8.15 13.35 29.47
C ASP A 93 8.02 14.83 29.05
N GLU A 94 8.41 15.78 29.91
CA GLU A 94 8.41 17.21 29.61
C GLU A 94 9.44 17.60 28.55
N ILE A 95 10.47 16.78 28.32
CA ILE A 95 11.48 17.02 27.26
C ILE A 95 10.81 17.08 25.89
N LEU A 96 9.75 16.29 25.64
CA LEU A 96 9.02 16.31 24.37
C LEU A 96 8.35 17.68 24.12
N ASN A 97 7.84 18.32 25.18
CA ASN A 97 7.25 19.66 25.07
C ASN A 97 8.34 20.72 24.83
N ILE A 98 9.49 20.60 25.50
CA ILE A 98 10.63 21.51 25.28
C ILE A 98 11.16 21.37 23.85
N LYS A 99 11.28 20.15 23.31
CA LYS A 99 11.60 19.90 21.90
C LYS A 99 10.65 20.68 20.98
N LYS A 100 9.35 20.59 21.22
CA LYS A 100 8.35 21.35 20.45
C LYS A 100 8.58 22.87 20.53
N ILE A 101 8.76 23.41 21.73
CA ILE A 101 9.01 24.85 21.95
C ILE A 101 10.27 25.31 21.20
N GLU A 102 11.40 24.62 21.38
CA GLU A 102 12.67 24.99 20.72
C GLU A 102 12.54 24.94 19.18
N SER A 103 11.76 24.00 18.64
CA SER A 103 11.48 23.94 17.20
C SER A 103 10.65 25.14 16.71
N GLU A 104 9.79 25.74 17.56
CA GLU A 104 8.94 26.90 17.23
C GLU A 104 9.73 28.21 17.24
N LEU A 105 10.86 28.24 17.94
CA LEU A 105 11.75 29.40 17.98
C LEU A 105 12.63 29.55 16.73
N ILE A 106 12.78 28.49 15.93
CA ILE A 106 13.56 28.55 14.68
C ILE A 106 12.72 29.24 13.59
N ASN A 107 13.20 30.41 13.14
CA ASN A 107 12.55 31.21 12.11
C ASN A 107 13.53 31.45 10.97
N LEU A 108 13.24 30.93 9.77
CA LEU A 108 14.12 31.06 8.60
C LEU A 108 14.52 32.49 8.25
N ASN A 109 13.68 33.49 8.56
CA ASN A 109 13.97 34.90 8.28
C ASN A 109 14.85 35.58 9.36
N LYS A 110 15.21 34.87 10.45
CA LYS A 110 15.95 35.43 11.58
C LYS A 110 17.03 34.45 12.07
N PRO A 111 18.32 34.83 12.04
CA PRO A 111 19.36 33.98 12.60
C PRO A 111 19.42 34.14 14.14
N PRO A 112 19.94 33.15 14.89
CA PRO A 112 20.50 31.89 14.42
C PRO A 112 19.42 30.83 14.13
N LEU A 113 19.69 29.96 13.16
CA LEU A 113 18.84 28.80 12.82
C LEU A 113 19.24 27.51 13.56
N ILE A 114 20.13 27.66 14.53
CA ILE A 114 20.54 26.63 15.48
C ILE A 114 20.30 27.17 16.88
N ARG A 115 19.84 26.34 17.81
CA ARG A 115 19.56 26.68 19.20
C ARG A 115 20.01 25.57 20.13
N LEU A 116 20.45 25.93 21.33
CA LEU A 116 20.74 25.00 22.40
C LEU A 116 19.83 25.28 23.60
N ALA A 117 19.46 24.22 24.31
CA ALA A 117 18.71 24.30 25.54
C ALA A 117 19.32 23.35 26.58
N LEU A 118 19.67 23.90 27.74
CA LEU A 118 20.12 23.16 28.91
C LEU A 118 18.90 22.85 29.79
N ILE A 119 18.59 21.57 29.95
CA ILE A 119 17.43 21.07 30.67
C ILE A 119 17.92 20.38 31.94
N SER A 120 17.42 20.78 33.10
CA SER A 120 17.79 20.24 34.40
C SER A 120 16.65 19.40 34.99
N LEU A 121 16.97 18.19 35.46
CA LEU A 121 16.08 17.26 36.14
C LEU A 121 16.82 16.66 37.34
N ASP A 122 16.49 17.10 38.55
CA ASP A 122 17.22 16.74 39.78
C ASP A 122 18.74 16.94 39.60
N ASP A 123 19.53 15.87 39.82
CA ASP A 123 21.00 15.85 39.64
C ASP A 123 21.44 15.58 38.19
N GLN A 124 20.52 15.54 37.22
CA GLN A 124 20.80 15.24 35.82
C GLN A 124 20.62 16.49 34.96
N SER A 125 21.50 16.64 33.97
CA SER A 125 21.40 17.69 32.97
C SER A 125 21.33 17.08 31.57
N PHE A 126 20.54 17.69 30.69
CA PHE A 126 20.39 17.31 29.30
C PHE A 126 20.63 18.52 28.41
N LEU A 127 21.39 18.32 27.33
CA LEU A 127 21.59 19.33 26.30
C LEU A 127 20.74 18.97 25.10
N LEU A 128 19.72 19.79 24.83
CA LEU A 128 18.93 19.73 23.61
C LEU A 128 19.56 20.66 22.57
N TRP A 129 19.85 20.12 21.39
CA TRP A 129 20.37 20.84 20.25
C TRP A 129 19.36 20.80 19.10
N SER A 130 18.85 21.97 18.69
CA SER A 130 17.87 22.12 17.61
C SER A 130 18.51 22.85 16.44
N ARG A 131 18.39 22.32 15.22
CA ARG A 131 19.03 22.88 14.02
C ARG A 131 18.12 22.84 12.80
N HIS A 132 18.19 23.86 11.95
CA HIS A 132 17.58 23.81 10.62
C HIS A 132 18.57 23.25 9.57
N HIS A 133 18.14 22.25 8.80
CA HIS A 133 18.98 21.56 7.82
C HIS A 133 19.56 22.49 6.74
N ALA A 134 18.89 23.60 6.42
CA ALA A 134 19.36 24.59 5.44
C ALA A 134 20.75 25.20 5.75
N VAL A 135 21.25 25.13 7.00
CA VAL A 135 22.57 25.66 7.39
C VAL A 135 23.55 24.60 7.88
N THR A 136 23.15 23.33 7.93
CA THR A 136 23.99 22.23 8.44
C THR A 136 23.78 20.95 7.64
N ASP A 137 24.86 20.27 7.33
CA ASP A 137 24.89 18.85 6.97
C ASP A 137 25.50 18.00 8.10
N GLN A 138 25.63 16.69 7.90
CA GLN A 138 26.15 15.77 8.92
C GLN A 138 27.59 16.05 9.34
N GLU A 139 28.47 16.40 8.40
CA GLU A 139 29.85 16.78 8.73
C GLU A 139 29.89 18.09 9.54
N SER A 140 28.99 19.02 9.24
CA SER A 140 28.83 20.25 10.03
C SER A 140 28.40 19.97 11.46
N ILE A 141 27.61 18.92 11.70
CA ILE A 141 27.26 18.45 13.06
C ILE A 141 28.53 18.05 13.82
N LYS A 142 29.42 17.26 13.20
CA LYS A 142 30.68 16.81 13.81
C LYS A 142 31.59 18.00 14.14
N ILE A 143 31.73 18.93 13.21
CA ILE A 143 32.52 20.16 13.39
C ILE A 143 31.95 20.98 14.54
N PHE A 144 30.63 21.18 14.58
CA PHE A 144 29.97 21.94 15.65
C PHE A 144 30.26 21.34 17.04
N TRP A 145 30.08 20.02 17.21
CA TRP A 145 30.34 19.36 18.49
C TRP A 145 31.81 19.41 18.91
N LYS A 146 32.72 19.19 17.96
CA LYS A 146 34.17 19.28 18.20
C LYS A 146 34.57 20.68 18.69
N GLU A 147 34.09 21.72 18.02
CA GLU A 147 34.38 23.11 18.39
C GLU A 147 33.69 23.51 19.70
N LEU A 148 32.49 23.01 19.96
CA LEU A 148 31.79 23.24 21.23
C LEU A 148 32.60 22.69 22.41
N TRP A 149 33.11 21.46 22.31
CA TRP A 149 33.97 20.90 23.35
C TRP A 149 35.30 21.64 23.47
N HIS A 150 35.92 22.04 22.35
CA HIS A 150 37.14 22.83 22.34
C HIS A 150 36.99 24.14 23.12
N TYR A 151 35.95 24.92 22.82
CA TYR A 151 35.74 26.20 23.48
C TYR A 151 35.15 26.08 24.88
N TYR A 152 34.36 25.05 25.15
CA TYR A 152 33.83 24.78 26.48
C TYR A 152 34.92 24.34 27.46
N SER A 153 35.90 23.55 27.02
CA SER A 153 37.05 23.12 27.84
C SER A 153 38.15 24.18 28.01
N GLU A 154 37.95 25.39 27.46
CA GLU A 154 38.92 26.49 27.49
C GLU A 154 40.30 26.12 26.92
N ALA A 155 40.32 25.25 25.90
CA ALA A 155 41.55 24.90 25.20
C ALA A 155 42.24 26.15 24.63
N SER A 156 43.56 26.23 24.82
CA SER A 156 44.36 27.43 24.52
C SER A 156 44.63 27.66 23.03
N ASP A 157 44.51 26.62 22.21
CA ASP A 157 44.87 26.69 20.80
C ASP A 157 43.77 27.41 19.99
N GLU A 158 44.16 28.43 19.21
CA GLU A 158 43.25 29.08 18.28
C GLU A 158 42.98 28.18 17.07
N LEU A 159 41.70 27.91 16.79
CA LEU A 159 41.30 27.15 15.61
C LEU A 159 41.39 28.02 14.35
N PRO A 160 41.89 27.49 13.22
CA PRO A 160 42.05 28.23 11.98
C PRO A 160 40.70 28.67 11.40
N GLN A 161 40.56 29.94 11.01
CA GLN A 161 39.30 30.49 10.48
C GLN A 161 38.79 29.68 9.28
N PRO A 162 37.52 29.21 9.30
CA PRO A 162 36.99 28.37 8.24
C PRO A 162 36.62 29.20 7.01
N ALA A 163 36.55 28.55 5.85
CA ALA A 163 36.07 29.18 4.63
C ALA A 163 34.58 29.54 4.76
N ALA A 164 34.20 30.70 4.21
CA ALA A 164 32.81 31.18 4.26
C ALA A 164 31.91 30.35 3.33
N PHE A 165 30.77 29.85 3.83
CA PHE A 165 29.85 29.05 3.01
C PHE A 165 29.37 29.78 1.75
N SER A 166 29.22 31.10 1.82
CA SER A 166 28.82 31.92 0.67
C SER A 166 29.76 31.80 -0.52
N THR A 167 31.06 31.53 -0.33
CA THR A 167 32.00 31.33 -1.46
C THR A 167 31.75 30.00 -2.16
N PHE A 168 31.38 28.95 -1.42
CA PHE A 168 30.91 27.68 -2.00
C PHE A 168 29.60 27.89 -2.76
N ALA A 169 28.62 28.59 -2.16
CA ALA A 169 27.34 28.84 -2.82
C ALA A 169 27.50 29.63 -4.14
N GLU A 170 28.44 30.58 -4.18
CA GLU A 170 28.80 31.33 -5.38
C GLU A 170 29.55 30.48 -6.41
N SER A 171 30.44 29.57 -5.99
CA SER A 171 31.25 28.76 -6.91
C SER A 171 30.41 27.76 -7.72
N ILE A 172 29.40 27.15 -7.10
CA ILE A 172 28.53 26.19 -7.78
C ILE A 172 27.46 26.84 -8.66
N ARG A 173 27.23 28.16 -8.53
CA ARG A 173 26.19 28.89 -9.27
C ARG A 173 26.36 28.80 -10.78
N ASN A 174 27.60 28.87 -11.26
CA ASN A 174 27.90 28.85 -12.70
C ASN A 174 28.11 27.43 -13.26
N LEU A 175 28.04 26.41 -12.41
CA LEU A 175 28.26 25.01 -12.77
C LEU A 175 26.95 24.25 -12.98
N GLN A 176 25.81 24.95 -12.95
CA GLN A 176 24.48 24.33 -13.00
C GLN A 176 24.06 23.96 -14.42
N GLU A 177 23.99 22.66 -14.68
CA GLU A 177 23.42 22.08 -15.89
C GLU A 177 21.92 21.78 -15.71
N PRO A 178 21.09 21.79 -16.78
CA PRO A 178 19.73 21.29 -16.71
C PRO A 178 19.73 19.79 -16.31
N ARG A 179 18.84 19.41 -15.38
CA ARG A 179 18.73 18.03 -14.89
C ARG A 179 18.29 17.12 -16.05
N PRO A 180 18.87 15.92 -16.21
CA PRO A 180 18.38 14.94 -17.17
C PRO A 180 16.92 14.61 -16.87
N LYS A 181 16.08 14.63 -17.90
CA LYS A 181 14.66 14.26 -17.79
C LYS A 181 14.56 12.75 -17.77
N TYR A 182 14.27 12.19 -16.59
CA TYR A 182 13.95 10.78 -16.44
C TYR A 182 12.45 10.55 -16.63
N HIS A 183 12.08 9.45 -17.28
CA HIS A 183 10.69 9.04 -17.37
C HIS A 183 10.22 8.58 -16.00
N GLN A 184 9.05 9.03 -15.57
CA GLN A 184 8.44 8.51 -14.36
C GLN A 184 8.04 7.06 -14.60
N ILE A 185 8.69 6.13 -13.91
CA ILE A 185 8.46 4.69 -14.10
C ILE A 185 7.25 4.22 -13.28
N PHE A 186 6.95 4.93 -12.17
CA PHE A 186 5.86 4.59 -11.25
C PHE A 186 5.03 5.81 -10.87
N SER A 187 3.70 5.69 -10.97
CA SER A 187 2.74 6.67 -10.46
C SER A 187 2.45 6.38 -8.99
N LEU A 188 3.06 7.13 -8.06
CA LEU A 188 2.83 6.90 -6.63
C LEU A 188 1.64 7.73 -6.11
N PRO A 189 0.79 7.20 -5.22
CA PRO A 189 -0.45 7.82 -4.75
C PRO A 189 -0.23 9.14 -4.01
N PRO A 190 -1.25 10.02 -3.93
CA PRO A 190 -1.14 11.31 -3.24
C PRO A 190 -0.80 11.17 -1.75
N ASP A 191 -0.22 12.24 -1.23
CA ASP A 191 0.59 12.25 -0.02
C ASP A 191 -0.21 12.79 1.17
N ASN A 192 -0.73 11.89 2.02
CA ASN A 192 -1.58 12.18 3.19
C ASN A 192 -1.56 11.05 4.26
N SER A 193 -0.56 10.16 4.26
CA SER A 193 -0.58 8.93 5.05
C SER A 193 0.46 8.91 6.17
N LEU A 194 0.27 8.03 7.17
CA LEU A 194 1.19 7.85 8.29
C LEU A 194 2.56 7.37 7.79
N GLU A 195 3.65 7.88 8.38
CA GLU A 195 5.01 7.41 8.11
C GLU A 195 5.26 6.09 8.85
N LEU A 196 5.69 5.08 8.10
CA LEU A 196 6.18 3.81 8.61
C LEU A 196 7.71 3.83 8.60
N SER A 197 8.32 3.29 9.65
CA SER A 197 9.77 3.14 9.73
C SER A 197 10.14 1.78 10.29
N GLN A 198 11.18 1.19 9.71
CA GLN A 198 11.74 -0.08 10.14
C GLN A 198 13.25 0.02 10.16
N THR A 199 13.86 -0.41 11.26
CA THR A 199 15.32 -0.50 11.39
C THR A 199 15.70 -1.96 11.62
N PHE A 200 16.77 -2.40 10.96
CA PHE A 200 17.34 -3.71 11.22
C PHE A 200 18.86 -3.65 11.15
N ASP A 201 19.49 -4.39 12.06
CA ASP A 201 20.94 -4.46 12.16
C ASP A 201 21.43 -5.80 11.62
N LEU A 202 22.53 -5.74 10.87
CA LEU A 202 23.22 -6.88 10.31
C LEU A 202 24.65 -6.87 10.82
N SER A 203 25.08 -7.96 11.46
CA SER A 203 26.50 -8.15 11.72
C SER A 203 27.26 -8.16 10.40
N LEU A 204 28.23 -7.28 10.25
CA LEU A 204 29.15 -7.18 9.13
C LEU A 204 30.05 -8.42 9.18
N SER A 205 29.58 -9.50 8.58
CA SER A 205 30.32 -10.77 8.57
C SER A 205 31.53 -10.64 7.66
N ASN A 206 32.56 -11.47 7.91
CA ASN A 206 33.70 -11.62 6.99
C ASN A 206 33.24 -11.93 5.55
N GLU A 207 32.04 -12.49 5.37
CA GLU A 207 31.46 -12.81 4.07
C GLU A 207 31.02 -11.56 3.30
N ILE A 208 30.33 -10.59 3.93
CA ILE A 208 29.94 -9.34 3.27
C ILE A 208 31.19 -8.58 2.81
N HIS A 209 32.20 -8.46 3.66
CA HIS A 209 33.47 -7.84 3.28
C HIS A 209 34.16 -8.57 2.13
N ARG A 210 34.20 -9.91 2.18
CA ARG A 210 34.82 -10.71 1.12
C ARG A 210 34.10 -10.53 -0.22
N LEU A 211 32.77 -10.54 -0.23
CA LEU A 211 31.95 -10.34 -1.42
C LEU A 211 32.04 -8.91 -1.96
N GLN A 212 32.07 -7.92 -1.06
CA GLN A 212 32.27 -6.52 -1.43
C GLN A 212 33.65 -6.31 -2.06
N GLN A 213 34.72 -6.81 -1.43
CA GLN A 213 36.09 -6.72 -1.96
C GLN A 213 36.22 -7.39 -3.33
N SER A 214 35.61 -8.56 -3.54
CA SER A 214 35.66 -9.25 -4.84
C SER A 214 34.86 -8.56 -5.95
N SER A 215 34.00 -7.60 -5.62
CA SER A 215 33.25 -6.80 -6.60
C SER A 215 33.95 -5.51 -7.04
N ASN A 216 35.08 -5.13 -6.41
CA ASN A 216 35.83 -3.89 -6.68
C ASN A 216 34.98 -2.60 -6.61
N VAL A 217 33.94 -2.56 -5.77
CA VAL A 217 33.14 -1.35 -5.51
C VAL A 217 33.18 -0.99 -4.02
N THR A 218 32.88 0.25 -3.64
CA THR A 218 32.80 0.65 -2.23
C THR A 218 31.60 0.01 -1.54
N LEU A 219 31.61 -0.06 -0.21
CA LEU A 219 30.47 -0.59 0.56
C LEU A 219 29.20 0.27 0.35
N ALA A 220 29.35 1.57 0.06
CA ALA A 220 28.25 2.43 -0.36
C ALA A 220 27.56 1.95 -1.64
N VAL A 221 28.35 1.70 -2.70
CA VAL A 221 27.82 1.17 -3.98
C VAL A 221 27.26 -0.24 -3.80
N TYR A 222 27.95 -1.06 -3.02
CA TYR A 222 27.51 -2.43 -2.72
C TYR A 222 26.13 -2.44 -2.06
N SER A 223 25.94 -1.62 -1.02
CA SER A 223 24.68 -1.55 -0.28
C SER A 223 23.59 -0.84 -1.08
N PHE A 224 23.94 0.21 -1.83
CA PHE A 224 23.03 0.87 -2.76
C PHE A 224 22.51 -0.09 -3.83
N SER A 225 23.36 -0.98 -4.35
CA SER A 225 22.94 -2.00 -5.33
C SER A 225 21.93 -2.98 -4.75
N ALA A 226 22.10 -3.39 -3.49
CA ALA A 226 21.16 -4.28 -2.81
C ALA A 226 19.80 -3.61 -2.59
N PHE A 227 19.80 -2.32 -2.24
CA PHE A 227 18.59 -1.52 -2.17
C PHE A 227 17.91 -1.39 -3.53
N CYS A 228 18.65 -0.98 -4.57
CA CYS A 228 18.14 -0.88 -5.94
C CYS A 228 17.49 -2.18 -6.41
N LEU A 229 18.09 -3.34 -6.14
CA LEU A 229 17.49 -4.63 -6.49
C LEU A 229 16.25 -4.95 -5.65
N ALA A 230 16.27 -4.73 -4.34
CA ALA A 230 15.08 -4.93 -3.51
C ALA A 230 13.90 -4.04 -3.98
N ILE A 231 14.19 -2.80 -4.42
CA ILE A 231 13.22 -1.88 -5.00
C ILE A 231 12.76 -2.34 -6.38
N SER A 232 13.68 -2.78 -7.24
CA SER A 232 13.36 -3.37 -8.53
C SER A 232 12.44 -4.58 -8.36
N ASP A 233 12.69 -5.44 -7.37
CA ASP A 233 11.85 -6.58 -7.05
C ASP A 233 10.51 -6.16 -6.44
N PHE A 234 10.48 -5.05 -5.71
CA PHE A 234 9.27 -4.53 -5.07
C PHE A 234 8.32 -3.84 -6.05
N PHE A 235 8.85 -3.19 -7.10
CA PHE A 235 8.06 -2.55 -8.17
C PHE A 235 8.02 -3.32 -9.50
N GLY A 236 8.82 -4.39 -9.64
CA GLY A 236 8.75 -5.44 -10.66
C GLY A 236 9.13 -4.92 -12.03
N SER A 237 10.07 -3.99 -11.99
CA SER A 237 10.57 -3.29 -13.14
C SER A 237 12.08 -3.45 -13.20
N ASN A 238 12.57 -3.74 -14.39
CA ASN A 238 14.00 -3.74 -14.70
C ASN A 238 14.49 -2.34 -15.08
N SER A 239 13.69 -1.33 -14.72
CA SER A 239 13.95 0.09 -14.84
C SER A 239 13.55 0.75 -13.52
N ILE A 240 14.47 1.43 -12.84
CA ILE A 240 14.18 2.16 -11.60
C ILE A 240 14.89 3.51 -11.59
N SER A 241 14.28 4.49 -10.93
CA SER A 241 14.90 5.80 -10.69
C SER A 241 15.03 6.01 -9.20
N VAL A 242 16.27 6.13 -8.71
CA VAL A 242 16.57 6.23 -7.28
C VAL A 242 17.45 7.43 -6.99
N GLY A 243 17.12 8.12 -5.90
CA GLY A 243 17.73 9.35 -5.46
C GLY A 243 18.90 8.97 -4.58
N TYR A 244 20.05 9.57 -4.84
CA TYR A 244 21.27 9.29 -4.13
C TYR A 244 21.82 10.59 -3.58
N VAL A 245 22.01 10.64 -2.27
CA VAL A 245 22.54 11.81 -1.59
C VAL A 245 23.99 11.59 -1.22
N GLU A 246 24.83 12.54 -1.63
CA GLU A 246 26.27 12.51 -1.39
C GLU A 246 26.77 13.83 -0.81
N SER A 247 27.95 13.77 -0.19
CA SER A 247 28.71 14.96 0.20
C SER A 247 29.31 15.64 -1.03
N ASP A 248 29.06 16.93 -1.16
CA ASP A 248 29.60 17.83 -2.18
C ASP A 248 30.68 18.76 -1.60
N ARG A 249 31.19 18.43 -0.41
CA ARG A 249 32.13 19.24 0.36
C ARG A 249 33.53 19.21 -0.25
N PRO A 250 34.04 20.33 -0.78
CA PRO A 250 35.43 20.41 -1.22
C PRO A 250 36.39 20.43 -0.02
N HIS A 251 37.63 19.96 -0.23
CA HIS A 251 38.62 19.85 0.84
C HIS A 251 38.91 21.19 1.55
N GLU A 252 38.82 22.32 0.85
CA GLU A 252 39.01 23.66 1.43
C GLU A 252 37.92 24.04 2.46
N PHE A 253 36.75 23.40 2.39
CA PHE A 253 35.63 23.59 3.33
C PHE A 253 35.57 22.51 4.41
N LYS A 254 36.61 21.68 4.59
CA LYS A 254 36.60 20.56 5.55
C LYS A 254 36.27 20.96 6.98
N ASP A 255 36.63 22.19 7.39
CA ASP A 255 36.40 22.73 8.74
C ASP A 255 35.24 23.75 8.77
N SER A 256 34.46 23.88 7.70
CA SER A 256 33.39 24.90 7.58
C SER A 256 32.02 24.33 7.93
N ILE A 257 31.19 25.09 8.64
CA ILE A 257 29.78 24.72 8.82
C ILE A 257 28.95 25.25 7.65
N GLY A 258 28.06 24.41 7.11
CA GLY A 258 27.18 24.76 6.00
C GLY A 258 26.44 23.53 5.43
N LEU A 259 25.65 23.73 4.37
CA LEU A 259 24.95 22.65 3.69
C LEU A 259 25.71 22.24 2.42
N PHE A 260 26.59 21.24 2.54
CA PHE A 260 27.43 20.73 1.44
C PHE A 260 26.96 19.35 0.97
N ILE A 261 25.65 19.19 0.78
CA ILE A 261 25.07 17.97 0.22
C ILE A 261 24.65 18.21 -1.21
N LYS A 262 24.64 17.13 -1.97
CA LYS A 262 24.12 17.09 -3.33
C LYS A 262 23.23 15.87 -3.50
N GLU A 263 22.10 16.10 -4.14
CA GLU A 263 21.16 15.05 -4.53
C GLU A 263 21.32 14.77 -6.02
N SER A 264 21.56 13.50 -6.35
CA SER A 264 21.58 13.01 -7.73
C SER A 264 20.46 12.01 -7.94
N SER A 265 19.84 12.02 -9.11
CA SER A 265 18.91 10.97 -9.53
C SER A 265 19.62 10.04 -10.47
N ILE A 266 19.50 8.73 -10.24
CA ILE A 266 20.07 7.71 -11.11
C ILE A 266 18.93 6.89 -11.67
N GLN A 267 18.86 6.86 -13.00
CA GLN A 267 18.03 5.93 -13.73
C GLN A 267 18.86 4.69 -14.07
N LEU A 268 18.39 3.53 -13.63
CA LEU A 268 18.95 2.23 -13.97
C LEU A 268 17.95 1.55 -14.89
N ASP A 269 18.36 1.22 -16.11
CA ASP A 269 17.52 0.56 -17.11
C ASP A 269 18.19 -0.73 -17.60
N GLN A 270 17.37 -1.72 -17.99
CA GLN A 270 17.80 -2.92 -18.71
C GLN A 270 18.94 -3.70 -18.02
N PHE A 271 18.90 -3.81 -16.70
CA PHE A 271 19.89 -4.57 -15.93
C PHE A 271 19.52 -6.05 -15.75
N GLU A 272 18.48 -6.51 -16.42
CA GLU A 272 18.18 -7.94 -16.56
C GLU A 272 19.34 -8.65 -17.27
N SER A 273 19.64 -9.89 -16.89
CA SER A 273 20.78 -10.70 -17.38
C SER A 273 22.18 -10.28 -16.95
N LEU A 274 22.36 -9.08 -16.36
CA LEU A 274 23.64 -8.69 -15.76
C LEU A 274 23.97 -9.59 -14.56
N THR A 275 25.25 -9.83 -14.32
CA THR A 275 25.67 -10.36 -13.01
C THR A 275 25.54 -9.27 -11.94
N LEU A 276 25.42 -9.66 -10.67
CA LEU A 276 25.47 -8.69 -9.56
C LEU A 276 26.75 -7.84 -9.60
N ALA A 277 27.87 -8.42 -10.04
CA ALA A 277 29.12 -7.69 -10.25
C ALA A 277 29.00 -6.59 -11.33
N ASP A 278 28.41 -6.93 -12.48
CA ASP A 278 28.23 -5.98 -13.59
C ASP A 278 27.25 -4.87 -13.22
N PHE A 279 26.16 -5.21 -12.53
CA PHE A 279 25.17 -4.23 -12.06
C PHE A 279 25.77 -3.25 -11.06
N ARG A 280 26.56 -3.73 -10.10
CA ARG A 280 27.30 -2.87 -9.16
C ARG A 280 28.28 -1.93 -9.88
N ARG A 281 28.96 -2.42 -10.91
CA ARG A 281 29.82 -1.59 -11.76
C ARG A 281 29.02 -0.55 -12.55
N GLN A 282 27.86 -0.90 -13.08
CA GLN A 282 26.96 0.04 -13.75
C GLN A 282 26.53 1.17 -12.81
N ILE A 283 26.13 0.84 -11.58
CA ILE A 283 25.80 1.82 -10.54
C ILE A 283 27.01 2.71 -10.23
N LEU A 284 28.20 2.13 -10.04
CA LEU A 284 29.43 2.90 -9.81
C LEU A 284 29.68 3.90 -10.95
N HIS A 285 29.57 3.47 -12.20
CA HIS A 285 29.74 4.34 -13.36
C HIS A 285 28.72 5.46 -13.41
N ALA A 286 27.45 5.17 -13.10
CA ALA A 286 26.40 6.18 -13.02
C ALA A 286 26.71 7.21 -11.92
N LEU A 287 27.05 6.77 -10.72
CA LEU A 287 27.43 7.65 -9.60
C LEU A 287 28.63 8.54 -9.96
N LEU A 288 29.69 7.97 -10.55
CA LEU A 288 30.86 8.74 -10.99
C LEU A 288 30.54 9.76 -12.10
N PHE A 289 29.58 9.45 -12.98
CA PHE A 289 29.11 10.37 -14.01
C PHE A 289 28.38 11.57 -13.40
N HIS A 290 27.53 11.34 -12.39
CA HIS A 290 26.80 12.40 -11.69
C HIS A 290 27.70 13.20 -10.75
N LYS A 291 28.68 12.58 -10.08
CA LYS A 291 29.60 13.23 -9.14
C LYS A 291 30.32 14.45 -9.73
N LYS A 292 30.63 14.44 -11.03
CA LYS A 292 31.35 15.51 -11.72
C LYS A 292 30.47 16.70 -12.18
N ARG A 293 29.17 16.68 -11.95
CA ARG A 293 28.21 17.67 -12.48
C ARG A 293 27.34 18.25 -11.38
N HIS A 294 27.01 19.54 -11.46
CA HIS A 294 26.00 20.16 -10.60
C HIS A 294 24.75 20.41 -11.45
N TYR A 295 23.59 19.98 -10.97
CA TYR A 295 22.32 20.17 -11.69
C TYR A 295 21.48 21.25 -11.02
N ASN A 296 20.66 21.93 -11.81
CA ASN A 296 19.54 22.73 -11.29
C ASN A 296 18.60 21.80 -10.50
N THR A 297 18.35 22.11 -9.23
CA THR A 297 17.28 21.43 -8.48
C THR A 297 15.95 22.04 -8.88
N GLU A 298 15.26 21.40 -9.84
CA GLU A 298 13.84 21.65 -10.04
C GLU A 298 13.07 21.05 -8.88
N PHE A 299 12.72 21.84 -7.87
CA PHE A 299 11.61 21.48 -7.00
C PHE A 299 10.35 21.86 -7.76
N SER A 300 9.92 20.98 -8.67
CA SER A 300 8.57 21.00 -9.21
C SER A 300 7.65 20.38 -8.16
N THR A 301 6.43 20.85 -8.00
CA THR A 301 5.42 20.17 -7.16
C THR A 301 4.47 19.32 -8.02
N SER A 302 4.85 19.07 -9.27
CA SER A 302 3.94 18.56 -10.29
C SER A 302 4.62 17.79 -11.41
N LYS A 303 4.22 16.53 -11.56
CA LYS A 303 4.47 15.58 -12.67
C LYS A 303 5.91 15.38 -13.17
N TYR A 304 6.84 16.27 -12.91
CA TYR A 304 8.22 16.27 -13.41
C TYR A 304 9.28 16.41 -12.29
N SER A 305 8.90 16.74 -11.05
CA SER A 305 9.70 16.39 -9.86
C SER A 305 9.51 14.95 -9.40
N ASN A 306 8.60 14.23 -10.05
CA ASN A 306 8.37 12.81 -9.82
C ASN A 306 9.51 11.91 -10.32
N SER A 307 10.60 12.46 -10.83
CA SER A 307 11.69 11.64 -11.36
C SER A 307 12.32 10.77 -10.28
N THR A 308 12.18 11.10 -8.99
CA THR A 308 12.78 10.27 -7.94
C THR A 308 12.06 10.38 -6.60
N GLN A 309 11.05 9.52 -6.40
CA GLN A 309 10.27 9.43 -5.16
C GLN A 309 10.84 8.37 -4.19
N ILE A 310 11.95 7.73 -4.56
CA ILE A 310 12.65 6.71 -3.79
C ILE A 310 14.08 7.21 -3.56
N GLY A 311 14.57 7.24 -2.33
CA GLY A 311 15.92 7.73 -2.06
C GLY A 311 16.77 6.81 -1.19
N PHE A 312 18.06 7.10 -1.23
CA PHE A 312 19.10 6.34 -0.56
C PHE A 312 20.18 7.25 0.02
N LEU A 313 20.62 6.93 1.24
CA LEU A 313 21.73 7.57 1.93
C LEU A 313 22.64 6.51 2.56
N PHE A 314 23.94 6.71 2.43
CA PHE A 314 24.96 5.85 3.05
C PHE A 314 25.88 6.66 3.97
N GLU A 315 26.13 6.11 5.15
CA GLU A 315 26.92 6.72 6.22
C GLU A 315 28.00 5.77 6.72
N ASP A 316 29.22 6.28 6.74
CA ASP A 316 30.38 5.58 7.29
C ASP A 316 30.68 6.17 8.68
N ASP A 317 30.39 5.40 9.72
CA ASP A 317 30.33 5.87 11.11
C ASP A 317 31.63 5.57 11.88
N GLU A 318 32.80 5.64 11.23
CA GLU A 318 34.12 5.45 11.88
C GLU A 318 34.44 6.48 12.98
N SER A 319 33.55 7.44 13.29
CA SER A 319 33.78 8.51 14.27
C SER A 319 32.65 8.76 15.27
N SER A 320 31.59 7.94 15.31
CA SER A 320 30.40 8.15 16.16
C SER A 320 30.50 7.60 17.58
N HIS A 321 31.71 7.37 18.11
CA HIS A 321 31.93 6.88 19.47
C HIS A 321 31.49 7.85 20.61
N ALA A 322 30.85 8.99 20.32
CA ALA A 322 30.59 10.01 21.34
C ALA A 322 29.12 10.42 21.54
N ILE A 323 28.16 10.04 20.69
CA ILE A 323 26.77 10.50 20.85
C ILE A 323 25.78 9.38 20.50
N GLU A 324 25.28 8.68 21.53
CA GLU A 324 24.02 7.92 21.43
C GLU A 324 22.92 8.89 21.00
N THR A 325 22.61 8.89 19.70
CA THR A 325 21.70 9.85 19.10
C THR A 325 20.30 9.22 19.07
N LEU A 326 19.40 9.70 19.93
CA LEU A 326 17.96 9.46 19.85
C LEU A 326 17.32 10.53 18.94
N GLU A 327 17.39 10.38 17.61
CA GLU A 327 16.30 10.73 16.65
C GLU A 327 16.70 10.70 15.17
N LYS A 328 15.66 10.48 14.35
CA LYS A 328 15.60 10.47 12.89
C LYS A 328 16.08 11.82 12.32
N ASP A 329 17.08 11.81 11.42
CA ASP A 329 17.26 12.99 10.56
C ASP A 329 16.05 13.09 9.65
N ALA A 330 15.32 14.18 9.79
CA ALA A 330 14.23 14.52 8.92
C ALA A 330 14.79 15.01 7.57
N GLY A 331 14.46 14.25 6.53
CA GLY A 331 14.34 14.66 5.13
C GLY A 331 15.51 15.40 4.48
N ILE A 332 16.24 14.70 3.61
CA ILE A 332 16.76 15.35 2.40
C ILE A 332 15.55 15.75 1.56
N GLY A 333 15.12 17.00 1.72
CA GLY A 333 14.62 17.94 0.70
C GLY A 333 13.51 17.55 -0.27
N VAL A 334 13.04 16.31 -0.31
CA VAL A 334 12.03 15.79 -1.24
C VAL A 334 11.16 14.87 -0.41
N ARG A 335 9.84 14.96 -0.54
CA ARG A 335 8.89 13.95 -0.02
C ARG A 335 9.15 12.62 -0.73
N LEU A 336 10.23 11.95 -0.33
CA LEU A 336 10.59 10.62 -0.76
C LEU A 336 9.59 9.69 -0.10
N LYS A 337 8.78 9.03 -0.91
CA LYS A 337 7.73 8.14 -0.44
C LYS A 337 8.30 6.83 0.08
N LEU A 338 9.54 6.51 -0.27
CA LEU A 338 10.33 5.42 0.27
C LEU A 338 11.80 5.85 0.37
N PHE A 339 12.42 5.70 1.53
CA PHE A 339 13.79 6.12 1.76
C PHE A 339 14.56 5.06 2.56
N CYS A 340 15.78 4.78 2.12
CA CYS A 340 16.67 3.82 2.75
C CYS A 340 17.95 4.53 3.22
N ARG A 341 18.24 4.38 4.50
CA ARG A 341 19.47 4.86 5.12
C ARG A 341 20.28 3.67 5.61
N ILE A 342 21.55 3.64 5.23
CA ILE A 342 22.48 2.59 5.65
C ILE A 342 23.64 3.24 6.41
N SER A 343 23.85 2.83 7.65
CA SER A 343 24.91 3.35 8.52
C SER A 343 25.80 2.19 9.01
N ILE A 344 27.12 2.37 9.02
CA ILE A 344 28.07 1.34 9.47
C ILE A 344 28.58 1.65 10.87
N ARG A 345 28.31 0.79 11.84
CA ARG A 345 28.82 0.93 13.22
C ARG A 345 29.71 -0.25 13.56
N GLU A 346 31.00 0.01 13.70
CA GLU A 346 32.02 -1.01 14.02
C GLU A 346 31.96 -2.23 13.08
N GLN A 347 31.40 -3.35 13.55
CA GLN A 347 31.19 -4.60 12.81
C GLN A 347 29.72 -4.84 12.47
N SER A 348 28.92 -3.79 12.27
CA SER A 348 27.50 -3.92 11.93
C SER A 348 27.06 -2.89 10.89
N ILE A 349 26.12 -3.30 10.04
CA ILE A 349 25.38 -2.43 9.12
C ILE A 349 23.99 -2.25 9.72
N SER A 350 23.61 -1.01 10.01
CA SER A 350 22.24 -0.65 10.36
C SER A 350 21.52 -0.14 9.11
N ILE A 351 20.36 -0.69 8.81
CA ILE A 351 19.53 -0.29 7.67
C ILE A 351 18.19 0.22 8.20
N ASN A 352 17.90 1.49 7.94
CA ASN A 352 16.66 2.15 8.27
C ASN A 352 15.85 2.43 7.01
N LEU A 353 14.69 1.81 6.88
CA LEU A 353 13.71 2.05 5.83
C LEU A 353 12.60 2.93 6.38
N THR A 354 12.22 3.95 5.63
CA THR A 354 11.08 4.84 5.93
C THR A 354 10.19 4.95 4.71
N SER A 355 8.87 4.87 4.89
CA SER A 355 7.91 4.98 3.80
C SER A 355 6.57 5.51 4.25
N GLN A 356 5.79 6.04 3.31
CA GLN A 356 4.41 6.41 3.51
C GLN A 356 3.50 5.18 3.48
N SER A 357 2.61 5.05 4.46
CA SER A 357 1.67 3.91 4.55
C SER A 357 0.67 3.82 3.39
N SER A 358 0.47 4.90 2.62
CA SER A 358 -0.28 4.88 1.36
C SER A 358 0.49 4.24 0.21
N LEU A 359 1.82 4.15 0.31
CA LEU A 359 2.67 3.58 -0.73
C LEU A 359 3.08 2.14 -0.39
N VAL A 360 3.63 1.91 0.80
CA VAL A 360 4.15 0.62 1.23
C VAL A 360 3.52 0.29 2.58
N ARG A 361 3.00 -0.93 2.74
CA ARG A 361 2.49 -1.43 4.03
C ARG A 361 3.64 -1.85 4.93
N SER A 362 3.40 -1.94 6.24
CA SER A 362 4.44 -2.42 7.19
C SER A 362 5.02 -3.77 6.79
N SER A 363 4.17 -4.73 6.41
CA SER A 363 4.61 -6.06 5.94
C SER A 363 5.42 -6.04 4.64
N GLU A 364 5.25 -5.01 3.83
CA GLU A 364 5.98 -4.82 2.57
C GLU A 364 7.32 -4.16 2.83
N LEU A 365 7.42 -3.23 3.80
CA LEU A 365 8.69 -2.73 4.33
C LEU A 365 9.52 -3.86 4.95
N ASP A 366 8.87 -4.77 5.70
CA ASP A 366 9.50 -5.97 6.24
C ASP A 366 10.08 -6.84 5.12
N TRP A 367 9.34 -6.97 4.03
CA TRP A 367 9.80 -7.74 2.88
C TRP A 367 10.99 -7.07 2.17
N ILE A 368 10.95 -5.75 1.98
CA ILE A 368 12.05 -4.98 1.37
C ILE A 368 13.31 -5.12 2.24
N SER A 369 13.20 -5.04 3.56
CA SER A 369 14.35 -5.23 4.47
C SER A 369 15.00 -6.61 4.32
N ILE A 370 14.18 -7.67 4.27
CA ILE A 370 14.64 -9.04 4.04
C ILE A 370 15.35 -9.15 2.68
N LYS A 371 14.81 -8.54 1.63
CA LYS A 371 15.41 -8.57 0.29
C LYS A 371 16.75 -7.85 0.22
N ILE A 372 16.89 -6.70 0.86
CA ILE A 372 18.19 -6.01 0.96
C ILE A 372 19.21 -6.93 1.61
N LYS A 373 18.85 -7.58 2.74
CA LYS A 373 19.71 -8.54 3.42
C LYS A 373 20.12 -9.71 2.51
N GLU A 374 19.18 -10.28 1.76
CA GLU A 374 19.48 -11.35 0.80
C GLU A 374 20.52 -10.89 -0.22
N TYR A 375 20.34 -9.74 -0.86
CA TYR A 375 21.25 -9.23 -1.90
C TYR A 375 22.64 -8.86 -1.38
N LEU A 376 22.75 -8.45 -0.11
CA LEU A 376 24.04 -8.23 0.54
C LEU A 376 24.85 -9.52 0.74
N LEU A 377 24.19 -10.68 0.75
CA LEU A 377 24.81 -12.00 0.99
C LEU A 377 24.92 -12.86 -0.27
N LYS A 378 24.46 -12.38 -1.44
CA LYS A 378 24.55 -13.14 -2.70
C LYS A 378 25.91 -13.02 -3.37
N SER A 379 26.33 -14.11 -4.03
CA SER A 379 27.55 -14.18 -4.83
C SER A 379 27.52 -13.19 -6.01
N ASN A 380 28.67 -12.61 -6.31
CA ASN A 380 28.85 -11.65 -7.39
C ASN A 380 28.54 -12.20 -8.80
N ASP A 381 28.67 -13.52 -8.98
CA ASP A 381 28.41 -14.21 -10.25
C ASP A 381 26.92 -14.51 -10.47
N LEU A 382 26.05 -14.19 -9.50
CA LEU A 382 24.61 -14.37 -9.64
C LEU A 382 24.09 -13.47 -10.76
N HIS A 383 23.43 -14.07 -11.76
CA HIS A 383 22.70 -13.31 -12.77
C HIS A 383 21.40 -12.74 -12.19
N ILE A 384 21.14 -11.47 -12.48
CA ILE A 384 19.89 -10.80 -12.17
C ILE A 384 18.83 -11.34 -13.13
N HIS A 385 17.84 -12.01 -12.55
CA HIS A 385 16.66 -12.47 -13.27
C HIS A 385 15.48 -11.53 -12.98
N PRO A 386 14.55 -11.30 -13.91
CA PRO A 386 13.34 -10.51 -13.63
C PRO A 386 12.57 -11.11 -12.43
N PHE A 387 12.49 -10.40 -11.30
CA PHE A 387 12.03 -10.97 -10.02
C PHE A 387 10.52 -11.20 -9.88
N SER A 388 9.75 -10.93 -10.92
CA SER A 388 8.39 -11.50 -11.07
C SER A 388 8.40 -13.01 -11.37
N LEU A 389 9.57 -13.59 -11.66
CA LEU A 389 9.70 -15.01 -11.97
C LEU A 389 9.69 -15.92 -10.73
N SER A 390 10.13 -15.55 -9.52
CA SER A 390 10.27 -16.57 -8.46
C SER A 390 8.95 -17.20 -7.99
N TYR A 391 7.98 -16.40 -7.54
CA TYR A 391 6.66 -16.91 -7.14
C TYR A 391 5.85 -17.40 -8.34
N ARG A 392 5.89 -16.66 -9.46
CA ARG A 392 5.19 -17.06 -10.68
C ARG A 392 5.70 -18.39 -11.20
N GLN A 393 7.01 -18.53 -11.38
CA GLN A 393 7.65 -19.78 -11.78
C GLN A 393 7.33 -20.88 -10.77
N THR A 394 7.34 -20.60 -9.46
CA THR A 394 6.91 -21.59 -8.45
C THR A 394 5.47 -22.05 -8.69
N LEU A 395 4.53 -21.12 -8.92
CA LEU A 395 3.14 -21.47 -9.23
C LEU A 395 3.04 -22.27 -10.53
N LEU A 396 3.71 -21.82 -11.59
CA LEU A 396 3.73 -22.50 -12.89
C LEU A 396 4.38 -23.88 -12.80
N ASP A 397 5.45 -24.04 -12.03
CA ASP A 397 6.11 -25.33 -11.77
C ASP A 397 5.15 -26.27 -11.06
N ILE A 398 4.42 -25.81 -10.04
CA ILE A 398 3.38 -26.60 -9.35
C ILE A 398 2.33 -27.06 -10.36
N LEU A 399 1.77 -26.14 -11.17
CA LEU A 399 0.70 -26.44 -12.11
C LEU A 399 1.14 -27.35 -13.27
N TRP A 400 2.32 -27.10 -13.83
CA TRP A 400 2.82 -27.79 -15.02
C TRP A 400 3.59 -29.08 -14.72
N SER A 401 4.10 -29.27 -13.50
CA SER A 401 4.90 -30.44 -13.11
C SER A 401 4.22 -31.77 -13.49
N GLN A 402 2.91 -31.86 -13.32
CA GLN A 402 2.14 -33.05 -13.66
C GLN A 402 1.48 -32.99 -15.04
N TRP A 403 1.07 -31.80 -15.50
CA TRP A 403 0.22 -31.64 -16.70
C TRP A 403 0.98 -31.52 -18.02
N ARG A 404 2.21 -31.03 -17.99
CA ARG A 404 2.92 -30.71 -19.24
C ARG A 404 3.29 -31.94 -20.08
N PHE A 405 3.58 -33.08 -19.44
CA PHE A 405 4.18 -34.23 -20.13
C PHE A 405 3.39 -35.54 -20.04
N ARG A 406 2.18 -35.52 -19.45
CA ARG A 406 1.36 -36.73 -19.28
C ARG A 406 0.17 -36.72 -20.22
N SER A 407 0.03 -37.79 -21.00
CA SER A 407 -1.10 -38.02 -21.92
C SER A 407 -2.43 -38.21 -21.21
N ASP A 408 -2.38 -38.69 -19.96
CA ASP A 408 -3.56 -39.15 -19.23
C ASP A 408 -4.30 -37.98 -18.56
N ASN A 409 -3.66 -36.81 -18.47
CA ASN A 409 -4.26 -35.60 -17.94
C ASN A 409 -5.10 -34.95 -19.02
N ILE A 410 -6.41 -34.90 -18.79
CA ILE A 410 -7.41 -34.44 -19.76
C ILE A 410 -8.21 -33.29 -19.13
N LEU A 411 -8.41 -32.23 -19.91
CA LEU A 411 -9.38 -31.19 -19.64
C LEU A 411 -10.56 -31.34 -20.60
N ASN A 412 -11.78 -31.35 -20.07
CA ASN A 412 -13.01 -31.55 -20.83
C ASN A 412 -14.06 -30.48 -20.45
N ASP A 413 -14.72 -29.84 -21.42
CA ASP A 413 -15.79 -28.84 -21.18
C ASP A 413 -17.21 -29.35 -21.53
N GLY A 414 -17.39 -30.67 -21.52
CA GLY A 414 -18.62 -31.36 -21.91
C GLY A 414 -18.77 -31.56 -23.42
N LYS A 415 -18.09 -30.76 -24.25
CA LYS A 415 -18.17 -30.85 -25.72
C LYS A 415 -16.83 -31.24 -26.34
N ASN A 416 -15.76 -30.65 -25.84
CA ASN A 416 -14.41 -30.81 -26.34
C ASN A 416 -13.51 -31.39 -25.26
N SER A 417 -12.39 -31.97 -25.66
CA SER A 417 -11.34 -32.42 -24.74
C SER A 417 -9.98 -32.07 -25.30
N ILE A 418 -9.06 -31.70 -24.40
CA ILE A 418 -7.67 -31.36 -24.73
C ILE A 418 -6.74 -32.05 -23.75
N SER A 419 -5.61 -32.60 -24.24
CA SER A 419 -4.60 -33.20 -23.38
C SER A 419 -3.75 -32.13 -22.69
N GLY A 420 -3.09 -32.48 -21.59
CA GLY A 420 -2.22 -31.54 -20.86
C GLY A 420 -1.11 -30.91 -21.72
N MET A 421 -0.50 -31.67 -22.63
CA MET A 421 0.51 -31.14 -23.57
C MET A 421 -0.11 -30.17 -24.60
N GLN A 422 -1.29 -30.49 -25.13
CA GLN A 422 -2.00 -29.60 -26.05
C GLN A 422 -2.40 -28.30 -25.35
N LEU A 423 -2.93 -28.39 -24.12
CA LEU A 423 -3.25 -27.23 -23.30
C LEU A 423 -2.02 -26.35 -23.06
N TYR A 424 -0.88 -26.95 -22.68
CA TYR A 424 0.38 -26.24 -22.50
C TYR A 424 0.78 -25.47 -23.77
N LEU A 425 0.76 -26.12 -24.94
CA LEU A 425 1.10 -25.46 -26.21
C LEU A 425 0.13 -24.31 -26.53
N SER A 426 -1.18 -24.51 -26.34
CA SER A 426 -2.17 -23.47 -26.53
C SER A 426 -1.95 -22.26 -25.61
N VAL A 427 -1.59 -22.50 -24.34
CA VAL A 427 -1.23 -21.43 -23.40
C VAL A 427 -0.01 -20.65 -23.89
N GLN A 428 1.05 -21.35 -24.32
CA GLN A 428 2.28 -20.71 -24.81
C GLN A 428 2.03 -19.85 -26.07
N ASP A 429 1.21 -20.34 -27.00
CA ASP A 429 0.88 -19.58 -28.20
C ASP A 429 0.01 -18.37 -27.90
N LYS A 430 -0.93 -18.48 -26.95
CA LYS A 430 -1.75 -17.36 -26.48
C LYS A 430 -0.92 -16.31 -25.73
N VAL A 431 0.09 -16.71 -24.95
CA VAL A 431 1.04 -15.80 -24.29
C VAL A 431 1.82 -14.99 -25.32
N LYS A 432 2.32 -15.62 -26.39
CA LYS A 432 2.99 -14.89 -27.49
C LYS A 432 2.06 -13.85 -28.11
N GLN A 433 0.79 -14.20 -28.34
CA GLN A 433 -0.21 -13.27 -28.89
C GLN A 433 -0.43 -12.09 -27.94
N LEU A 434 -0.61 -12.35 -26.64
CA LEU A 434 -0.76 -11.30 -25.62
C LEU A 434 0.43 -10.35 -25.58
N LEU A 435 1.65 -10.89 -25.43
CA LEU A 435 2.86 -10.09 -25.30
C LEU A 435 3.26 -9.36 -26.59
N SER A 436 2.80 -9.83 -27.76
CA SER A 436 3.02 -9.14 -29.04
C SER A 436 2.16 -7.88 -29.20
N GLY A 437 1.03 -7.80 -28.49
CA GLY A 437 0.05 -6.71 -28.61
C GLY A 437 0.01 -5.73 -27.44
N ILE A 438 0.81 -5.96 -26.39
CA ILE A 438 0.76 -5.22 -25.12
C ILE A 438 2.18 -4.93 -24.64
N SER A 439 2.42 -3.73 -24.10
CA SER A 439 3.57 -3.44 -23.23
C SER A 439 3.03 -3.27 -21.80
N PRO A 440 2.92 -4.36 -21.01
CA PRO A 440 2.16 -4.33 -19.77
C PRO A 440 2.83 -3.44 -18.73
N GLY A 441 2.06 -2.50 -18.21
CA GLY A 441 2.45 -1.59 -17.14
C GLY A 441 1.79 -1.95 -15.80
N PRO A 442 2.17 -1.27 -14.71
CA PRO A 442 1.66 -1.56 -13.35
C PRO A 442 0.19 -1.20 -13.12
N HIS A 443 -0.51 -0.73 -14.15
CA HIS A 443 -1.92 -0.32 -14.11
C HIS A 443 -2.82 -1.24 -14.94
N ASP A 444 -2.25 -2.23 -15.64
CA ASP A 444 -2.99 -3.07 -16.58
C ASP A 444 -3.56 -4.29 -15.86
N LEU A 445 -4.89 -4.42 -15.88
CA LEU A 445 -5.61 -5.61 -15.41
C LEU A 445 -6.24 -6.34 -16.59
N LEU A 446 -6.01 -7.66 -16.69
CA LEU A 446 -6.71 -8.48 -17.67
C LEU A 446 -8.14 -8.76 -17.21
N ILE A 447 -9.11 -8.32 -17.99
CA ILE A 447 -10.53 -8.65 -17.78
C ILE A 447 -10.87 -9.87 -18.63
N LEU A 448 -11.14 -10.97 -17.95
CA LEU A 448 -11.48 -12.26 -18.56
C LEU A 448 -12.98 -12.50 -18.46
N LYS A 449 -13.61 -12.77 -19.61
CA LYS A 449 -15.02 -13.14 -19.63
C LYS A 449 -15.18 -14.58 -19.12
N PRO A 450 -15.93 -14.83 -18.04
CA PRO A 450 -16.16 -16.19 -17.57
C PRO A 450 -16.98 -16.96 -18.62
N SER A 451 -16.57 -18.19 -18.92
CA SER A 451 -17.35 -19.13 -19.74
C SER A 451 -17.01 -20.58 -19.39
N ARG A 452 -17.97 -21.49 -19.51
CA ARG A 452 -17.77 -22.94 -19.33
C ARG A 452 -17.09 -23.56 -20.56
N SER A 453 -15.89 -23.08 -20.91
CA SER A 453 -15.14 -23.55 -22.07
C SER A 453 -13.66 -23.74 -21.73
N ILE A 454 -12.99 -24.61 -22.49
CA ILE A 454 -11.53 -24.78 -22.43
C ILE A 454 -10.80 -23.44 -22.66
N GLU A 455 -11.34 -22.58 -23.53
CA GLU A 455 -10.76 -21.27 -23.85
C GLU A 455 -10.66 -20.36 -22.62
N CYS A 456 -11.63 -20.41 -21.69
CA CYS A 456 -11.58 -19.63 -20.46
C CYS A 456 -10.38 -20.04 -19.59
N ILE A 457 -10.10 -21.34 -19.50
CA ILE A 457 -8.95 -21.87 -18.76
C ILE A 457 -7.64 -21.49 -19.44
N ILE A 458 -7.57 -21.57 -20.77
CA ILE A 458 -6.42 -21.09 -21.54
C ILE A 458 -6.15 -19.62 -21.19
N ASN A 459 -7.18 -18.76 -21.21
CA ASN A 459 -7.02 -17.35 -20.89
C ASN A 459 -6.52 -17.10 -19.45
N ILE A 460 -7.04 -17.84 -18.46
CA ILE A 460 -6.58 -17.75 -17.06
C ILE A 460 -5.10 -18.14 -16.97
N LEU A 461 -4.74 -19.30 -17.50
CA LEU A 461 -3.36 -19.81 -17.45
C LEU A 461 -2.39 -18.92 -18.23
N SER A 462 -2.79 -18.42 -19.40
CA SER A 462 -2.00 -17.48 -20.19
C SER A 462 -1.81 -16.14 -19.50
N SER A 463 -2.77 -15.68 -18.70
CA SER A 463 -2.62 -14.46 -17.89
C SER A 463 -1.51 -14.64 -16.86
N ILE A 464 -1.53 -15.77 -16.14
CA ILE A 464 -0.51 -16.11 -15.12
C ILE A 464 0.86 -16.28 -15.77
N GLU A 465 0.93 -17.02 -16.88
CA GLU A 465 2.18 -17.28 -17.62
C GLU A 465 2.77 -15.99 -18.22
N ALA A 466 1.92 -15.10 -18.76
CA ALA A 466 2.33 -13.77 -19.23
C ALA A 466 2.67 -12.82 -18.08
N GLY A 467 2.28 -13.15 -16.85
CA GLY A 467 2.60 -12.37 -15.69
C GLY A 467 1.68 -11.21 -15.38
N LEU A 468 0.44 -11.31 -15.82
CA LEU A 468 -0.55 -10.26 -15.74
C LEU A 468 -1.65 -10.66 -14.75
N PRO A 469 -1.99 -9.80 -13.78
CA PRO A 469 -3.12 -10.07 -12.92
C PRO A 469 -4.40 -10.09 -13.77
N PHE A 470 -5.36 -10.92 -13.37
CA PHE A 470 -6.63 -11.02 -14.06
C PHE A 470 -7.83 -10.86 -13.11
N LEU A 471 -8.96 -10.47 -13.68
CA LEU A 471 -10.27 -10.42 -13.03
C LEU A 471 -11.28 -11.15 -13.92
N LEU A 472 -11.99 -12.12 -13.32
CA LEU A 472 -13.11 -12.81 -13.95
C LEU A 472 -14.41 -12.06 -13.63
N THR A 473 -15.04 -11.46 -14.64
CA THR A 473 -16.30 -10.74 -14.45
C THR A 473 -17.15 -10.73 -15.71
N GLU A 474 -18.47 -10.73 -15.53
CA GLU A 474 -19.44 -10.53 -16.61
C GLU A 474 -19.73 -9.05 -16.86
N GLU A 475 -19.36 -8.18 -15.93
CA GLU A 475 -19.64 -6.75 -15.93
C GLU A 475 -18.42 -5.96 -16.41
N PHE A 476 -18.48 -5.46 -17.65
CA PHE A 476 -17.40 -4.68 -18.28
C PHE A 476 -17.57 -3.17 -18.12
N ASP A 477 -18.79 -2.71 -17.82
CA ASP A 477 -19.22 -1.32 -17.93
C ASP A 477 -18.61 -0.39 -16.85
N HIS A 478 -17.97 -0.96 -15.83
CA HIS A 478 -17.35 -0.21 -14.73
C HIS A 478 -15.88 0.14 -14.95
N PHE A 479 -15.28 -0.32 -16.06
CA PHE A 479 -13.88 -0.06 -16.36
C PHE A 479 -13.75 0.99 -17.47
N GLU A 480 -12.96 2.02 -17.23
CA GLU A 480 -12.60 2.98 -18.27
C GLU A 480 -11.52 2.41 -19.20
N ASN A 481 -11.53 2.84 -20.47
CA ASN A 481 -10.48 2.51 -21.44
C ASN A 481 -10.27 1.00 -21.72
N VAL A 482 -11.33 0.19 -21.64
CA VAL A 482 -11.25 -1.25 -21.97
C VAL A 482 -10.91 -1.46 -23.44
N ARG A 483 -9.83 -2.20 -23.70
CA ARG A 483 -9.41 -2.58 -25.06
C ARG A 483 -9.34 -4.09 -25.20
N CYS A 484 -9.93 -4.61 -26.27
CA CYS A 484 -9.79 -6.02 -26.63
C CYS A 484 -8.39 -6.24 -27.20
N VAL A 485 -7.66 -7.22 -26.65
CA VAL A 485 -6.30 -7.58 -27.10
C VAL A 485 -6.31 -8.89 -27.87
N SER A 486 -7.12 -9.85 -27.42
CA SER A 486 -7.30 -11.13 -28.10
C SER A 486 -8.68 -11.69 -27.78
N ASN A 487 -9.14 -12.69 -28.55
CA ASN A 487 -10.45 -13.32 -28.34
C ASN A 487 -10.62 -13.77 -26.87
N GLY A 488 -11.51 -13.08 -26.14
CA GLY A 488 -11.85 -13.36 -24.74
C GLY A 488 -10.97 -12.66 -23.67
N ILE A 489 -9.98 -11.85 -24.07
CA ILE A 489 -9.09 -11.12 -23.17
C ILE A 489 -9.13 -9.63 -23.49
N ASN A 490 -9.54 -8.85 -22.49
CA ASN A 490 -9.50 -7.39 -22.55
C ASN A 490 -8.49 -6.86 -21.54
N ILE A 491 -7.90 -5.70 -21.82
CA ILE A 491 -7.16 -4.91 -20.83
C ILE A 491 -8.06 -3.79 -20.37
N ALA A 492 -8.18 -3.63 -19.06
CA ALA A 492 -8.65 -2.41 -18.44
C ALA A 492 -7.44 -1.67 -17.84
N TYR A 493 -7.41 -0.36 -18.05
CA TYR A 493 -6.53 0.52 -17.28
C TYR A 493 -7.20 0.81 -15.94
N ILE A 494 -6.44 0.70 -14.85
CA ILE A 494 -6.90 1.06 -13.51
C ILE A 494 -6.09 2.25 -13.02
N ASP A 495 -6.78 3.29 -12.54
CA ASP A 495 -6.15 4.53 -12.05
C ASP A 495 -5.21 4.29 -10.85
N GLU A 496 -5.36 3.14 -10.18
CA GLU A 496 -4.52 2.70 -9.07
C GLU A 496 -3.36 1.82 -9.55
N PHE A 497 -2.23 1.90 -8.85
CA PHE A 497 -1.10 1.01 -9.03
C PHE A 497 -1.46 -0.38 -8.53
N LEU A 498 -1.40 -1.39 -9.39
CA LEU A 498 -1.61 -2.77 -8.98
C LEU A 498 -0.35 -3.30 -8.29
N PRO A 499 -0.48 -3.90 -7.10
CA PRO A 499 0.67 -4.51 -6.43
C PRO A 499 1.34 -5.56 -7.30
N LEU A 500 2.65 -5.65 -7.21
CA LEU A 500 3.37 -6.72 -7.86
C LEU A 500 2.95 -8.09 -7.40
N ASN A 501 3.14 -9.07 -8.28
CA ASN A 501 2.82 -10.47 -8.02
C ASN A 501 1.35 -10.65 -7.57
N LEU A 502 0.47 -9.69 -7.91
CA LEU A 502 -0.96 -9.89 -7.86
C LEU A 502 -1.30 -11.04 -8.81
N ALA A 503 -1.94 -12.07 -8.29
CA ALA A 503 -2.37 -13.23 -9.07
C ALA A 503 -3.69 -12.93 -9.76
N TYR A 504 -4.70 -12.53 -8.98
CA TYR A 504 -6.03 -12.23 -9.47
C TYR A 504 -6.78 -11.30 -8.53
N ILE A 505 -7.84 -10.71 -9.07
CA ILE A 505 -8.86 -9.99 -8.31
C ILE A 505 -10.16 -10.78 -8.40
N ILE A 506 -10.90 -10.85 -7.30
CA ILE A 506 -12.26 -11.41 -7.32
C ILE A 506 -13.27 -10.47 -6.67
N LYS A 507 -14.43 -10.33 -7.31
CA LYS A 507 -15.55 -9.54 -6.78
C LYS A 507 -16.36 -10.38 -5.79
N THR A 508 -16.61 -9.84 -4.60
CA THR A 508 -17.47 -10.42 -3.57
C THR A 508 -18.76 -9.62 -3.46
N SER A 509 -19.87 -10.26 -3.08
CA SER A 509 -21.11 -9.53 -2.79
C SER A 509 -20.98 -8.86 -1.42
N GLY A 510 -20.80 -7.54 -1.39
CA GLY A 510 -20.76 -6.80 -0.14
C GLY A 510 -22.12 -6.79 0.56
N SER A 511 -22.15 -6.87 1.89
CA SER A 511 -23.39 -6.71 2.69
C SER A 511 -24.04 -5.32 2.52
N THR A 512 -23.29 -4.35 1.99
CA THR A 512 -23.73 -2.99 1.63
C THR A 512 -24.39 -2.89 0.25
N GLY A 513 -24.43 -3.97 -0.54
CA GLY A 513 -24.98 -3.98 -1.91
C GLY A 513 -24.01 -3.55 -3.00
N THR A 514 -22.81 -3.08 -2.66
CA THR A 514 -21.71 -2.81 -3.60
C THR A 514 -20.70 -3.97 -3.57
N ALA A 515 -20.38 -4.53 -4.73
CA ALA A 515 -19.43 -5.65 -4.81
C ALA A 515 -18.00 -5.17 -4.50
N LYS A 516 -17.31 -5.85 -3.59
CA LYS A 516 -15.92 -5.50 -3.20
C LYS A 516 -14.92 -6.31 -4.00
N SER A 517 -13.88 -5.66 -4.50
CA SER A 517 -12.83 -6.29 -5.32
C SER A 517 -11.65 -6.72 -4.44
N VAL A 518 -11.56 -8.01 -4.13
CA VAL A 518 -10.50 -8.59 -3.27
C VAL A 518 -9.26 -8.89 -4.10
N MET A 519 -8.10 -8.40 -3.67
CA MET A 519 -6.81 -8.60 -4.33
C MET A 519 -6.03 -9.78 -3.70
N ILE A 520 -5.66 -10.77 -4.52
CA ILE A 520 -4.94 -11.98 -4.07
C ILE A 520 -3.53 -12.03 -4.66
N HIS A 521 -2.52 -12.17 -3.81
CA HIS A 521 -1.12 -12.24 -4.22
C HIS A 521 -0.71 -13.69 -4.57
N LEU A 522 0.27 -13.86 -5.47
CA LEU A 522 0.79 -15.16 -5.93
C LEU A 522 1.24 -16.04 -4.75
N LYS A 523 1.93 -15.47 -3.76
CA LYS A 523 2.31 -16.16 -2.52
C LYS A 523 1.11 -16.80 -1.80
N ASN A 524 -0.05 -16.13 -1.77
CA ASN A 524 -1.21 -16.64 -1.05
C ASN A 524 -1.76 -17.90 -1.73
N ILE A 525 -1.90 -17.86 -3.07
CA ILE A 525 -2.38 -19.02 -3.83
C ILE A 525 -1.36 -20.17 -3.83
N ILE A 526 -0.06 -19.87 -3.80
CA ILE A 526 0.99 -20.89 -3.63
C ILE A 526 0.88 -21.57 -2.27
N ASN A 527 0.70 -20.81 -1.17
CA ASN A 527 0.47 -21.37 0.16
C ASN A 527 -0.77 -22.27 0.18
N HIS A 528 -1.88 -21.80 -0.42
CA HIS A 528 -3.10 -22.58 -0.56
C HIS A 528 -2.87 -23.92 -1.27
N LEU A 529 -2.17 -23.92 -2.41
CA LEU A 529 -1.89 -25.13 -3.18
C LEU A 529 -0.95 -26.09 -2.46
N ASN A 530 0.11 -25.59 -1.84
CA ASN A 530 1.02 -26.42 -1.03
C ASN A 530 0.29 -27.10 0.12
N GLY A 531 -0.58 -26.36 0.82
CA GLY A 531 -1.46 -26.93 1.84
C GLY A 531 -2.36 -28.03 1.27
N ARG A 532 -2.95 -27.82 0.09
CA ARG A 532 -3.82 -28.83 -0.53
C ARG A 532 -3.07 -30.10 -0.95
N LEU A 533 -1.86 -29.95 -1.50
CA LEU A 533 -0.99 -31.07 -1.86
C LEU A 533 -0.52 -31.87 -0.63
N ALA A 534 -0.38 -31.21 0.53
CA ALA A 534 -0.04 -31.89 1.78
C ALA A 534 -1.20 -32.77 2.31
N TYR A 535 -2.46 -32.36 2.11
CA TYR A 535 -3.63 -33.07 2.65
C TYR A 535 -4.23 -34.13 1.71
N ASP A 536 -4.15 -33.91 0.40
CA ASP A 536 -4.85 -34.71 -0.60
C ASP A 536 -3.85 -35.18 -1.67
N GLN A 537 -3.39 -36.43 -1.57
CA GLN A 537 -2.26 -36.91 -2.37
C GLN A 537 -2.59 -37.21 -3.85
N TYR A 538 -3.85 -37.52 -4.20
CA TYR A 538 -4.25 -37.81 -5.59
C TYR A 538 -5.72 -37.50 -5.85
N SER A 539 -6.01 -36.82 -6.95
CA SER A 539 -7.37 -36.65 -7.51
C SER A 539 -7.35 -37.26 -8.91
N GLN A 540 -8.33 -38.11 -9.27
CA GLN A 540 -8.38 -38.68 -10.63
C GLN A 540 -9.35 -37.93 -11.54
N ASN A 541 -10.62 -37.77 -11.16
CA ASN A 541 -11.62 -37.12 -12.02
C ASN A 541 -12.43 -36.12 -11.19
N VAL A 542 -12.18 -34.83 -11.42
CA VAL A 542 -12.77 -33.73 -10.65
C VAL A 542 -13.73 -32.95 -11.53
N ALA A 543 -14.91 -32.64 -11.01
CA ALA A 543 -15.85 -31.74 -11.68
C ALA A 543 -15.70 -30.31 -11.16
N LEU A 544 -15.56 -29.35 -12.07
CA LEU A 544 -15.75 -27.94 -11.77
C LEU A 544 -17.24 -27.62 -11.82
N THR A 545 -17.84 -27.40 -10.67
CA THR A 545 -19.30 -27.24 -10.49
C THR A 545 -19.69 -25.84 -10.02
N SER A 546 -18.73 -24.99 -9.64
CA SER A 546 -18.95 -23.59 -9.26
C SER A 546 -18.79 -22.64 -10.45
N SER A 547 -19.40 -21.45 -10.37
CA SER A 547 -19.13 -20.37 -11.32
C SER A 547 -17.69 -19.87 -11.19
N TRP A 548 -17.10 -19.44 -12.32
CA TRP A 548 -15.78 -18.81 -12.40
C TRP A 548 -15.67 -17.49 -11.62
N THR A 549 -16.81 -16.86 -11.30
CA THR A 549 -16.86 -15.65 -10.49
C THR A 549 -16.72 -15.91 -8.98
N PHE A 550 -16.61 -17.18 -8.57
CA PHE A 550 -16.25 -17.59 -7.22
C PHE A 550 -14.84 -18.17 -7.18
N ASP A 551 -14.10 -17.81 -6.14
CA ASP A 551 -12.70 -18.19 -5.94
C ASP A 551 -12.54 -19.70 -5.71
N ALA A 552 -13.57 -20.36 -5.20
CA ALA A 552 -13.67 -21.82 -5.14
C ALA A 552 -13.42 -22.50 -6.52
N SER A 553 -13.77 -21.83 -7.63
CA SER A 553 -13.47 -22.36 -8.96
C SER A 553 -11.97 -22.45 -9.26
N LEU A 554 -11.21 -21.48 -8.75
CA LEU A 554 -9.76 -21.43 -8.90
C LEU A 554 -9.08 -22.51 -8.06
N THR A 555 -9.59 -22.81 -6.85
CA THR A 555 -9.13 -23.97 -6.06
C THR A 555 -9.34 -25.26 -6.82
N VAL A 556 -10.52 -25.49 -7.40
CA VAL A 556 -10.79 -26.73 -8.16
C VAL A 556 -9.85 -26.83 -9.34
N LEU A 557 -9.75 -25.78 -10.17
CA LEU A 557 -8.83 -25.74 -11.32
C LEU A 557 -7.38 -26.04 -10.92
N PHE A 558 -6.81 -25.22 -10.02
CA PHE A 558 -5.39 -25.28 -9.72
C PHE A 558 -5.02 -26.53 -8.90
N SER A 559 -5.88 -26.99 -7.98
CA SER A 559 -5.59 -28.20 -7.21
C SER A 559 -5.71 -29.47 -8.06
N THR A 560 -6.66 -29.55 -9.00
CA THR A 560 -6.72 -30.66 -9.96
C THR A 560 -5.48 -30.67 -10.84
N MET A 561 -5.02 -29.49 -11.28
CA MET A 561 -3.78 -29.37 -12.05
C MET A 561 -2.54 -29.82 -11.25
N ALA A 562 -2.37 -29.28 -10.05
CA ALA A 562 -1.23 -29.59 -9.18
C ALA A 562 -1.14 -31.07 -8.80
N LYS A 563 -2.29 -31.75 -8.64
CA LYS A 563 -2.35 -33.19 -8.32
C LYS A 563 -2.24 -34.11 -9.55
N GLY A 564 -2.26 -33.55 -10.77
CA GLY A 564 -2.22 -34.33 -12.01
C GLY A 564 -3.53 -35.07 -12.35
N GLY A 565 -4.68 -34.56 -11.90
CA GLY A 565 -5.98 -35.16 -12.20
C GLY A 565 -6.58 -34.72 -13.53
N THR A 566 -7.72 -35.32 -13.89
CA THR A 566 -8.61 -34.92 -15.00
C THR A 566 -9.63 -33.91 -14.51
N LEU A 567 -9.78 -32.80 -15.22
CA LEU A 567 -10.74 -31.74 -14.90
C LEU A 567 -11.89 -31.76 -15.91
N SER A 568 -13.12 -31.89 -15.42
CA SER A 568 -14.35 -31.74 -16.23
C SER A 568 -15.08 -30.47 -15.86
N VAL A 569 -15.17 -29.53 -16.79
CA VAL A 569 -15.94 -28.29 -16.69
C VAL A 569 -17.36 -28.57 -17.17
N LEU A 570 -18.23 -28.93 -16.22
CA LEU A 570 -19.62 -29.31 -16.52
C LEU A 570 -20.55 -28.09 -16.45
N PRO A 571 -21.73 -28.13 -17.11
CA PRO A 571 -22.80 -27.15 -16.90
C PRO A 571 -23.16 -27.00 -15.42
N LEU A 572 -23.60 -25.80 -15.03
CA LEU A 572 -24.17 -25.57 -13.70
C LEU A 572 -25.50 -26.33 -13.58
N VAL A 573 -25.86 -26.75 -12.37
CA VAL A 573 -27.18 -27.37 -12.13
C VAL A 573 -28.33 -26.43 -12.50
N SER A 574 -28.13 -25.12 -12.38
CA SER A 574 -29.09 -24.10 -12.82
C SER A 574 -29.23 -23.98 -14.34
N GLU A 575 -28.29 -24.50 -15.12
CA GLU A 575 -28.31 -24.52 -16.59
C GLU A 575 -28.94 -25.79 -17.15
N LEU A 576 -29.30 -26.75 -16.28
CA LEU A 576 -29.87 -28.04 -16.65
C LEU A 576 -31.37 -28.06 -16.33
N GLU A 577 -32.11 -28.93 -17.02
CA GLU A 577 -33.56 -29.04 -16.83
C GLU A 577 -33.91 -29.68 -15.47
N ASP A 578 -33.08 -30.62 -15.02
CA ASP A 578 -33.21 -31.29 -13.73
C ASP A 578 -31.85 -31.78 -13.17
N VAL A 579 -31.90 -32.24 -11.91
CA VAL A 579 -30.73 -32.78 -11.19
C VAL A 579 -30.29 -34.15 -11.72
N GLU A 580 -31.18 -34.88 -12.40
CA GLU A 580 -30.87 -36.19 -12.98
C GLU A 580 -29.86 -36.05 -14.12
N GLN A 581 -30.05 -35.07 -15.00
CA GLN A 581 -29.09 -34.74 -16.07
C GLN A 581 -27.70 -34.44 -15.49
N PHE A 582 -27.65 -33.71 -14.36
CA PHE A 582 -26.38 -33.43 -13.70
C PHE A 582 -25.70 -34.71 -13.20
N ILE A 583 -26.45 -35.62 -12.59
CA ILE A 583 -25.93 -36.91 -12.10
C ILE A 583 -25.47 -37.80 -13.27
N GLN A 584 -26.20 -37.80 -14.39
CA GLN A 584 -25.79 -38.51 -15.60
C GLN A 584 -24.46 -37.97 -16.13
N LEU A 585 -24.24 -36.66 -16.12
CA LEU A 585 -22.95 -36.04 -16.49
C LEU A 585 -21.84 -36.46 -15.53
N LEU A 586 -22.07 -36.43 -14.21
CA LEU A 586 -21.08 -36.88 -13.23
C LEU A 586 -20.64 -38.32 -13.49
N ASN A 587 -21.58 -39.21 -13.83
CA ASN A 587 -21.30 -40.61 -14.16
C ASN A 587 -20.60 -40.78 -15.50
N LEU A 588 -21.04 -40.05 -16.53
CA LEU A 588 -20.43 -40.07 -17.87
C LEU A 588 -18.95 -39.71 -17.80
N HIS A 589 -18.62 -38.69 -17.02
CA HIS A 589 -17.25 -38.22 -16.82
C HIS A 589 -16.51 -38.95 -15.67
N LYS A 590 -17.13 -39.97 -15.07
CA LYS A 590 -16.57 -40.80 -13.98
C LYS A 590 -16.02 -39.98 -12.83
N ILE A 591 -16.74 -38.92 -12.46
CA ILE A 591 -16.32 -37.97 -11.43
C ILE A 591 -16.25 -38.68 -10.07
N ASN A 592 -15.14 -38.53 -9.37
CA ASN A 592 -14.92 -39.12 -8.05
C ASN A 592 -14.72 -38.10 -6.93
N GLU A 593 -14.32 -36.87 -7.28
CA GLU A 593 -14.17 -35.76 -6.34
C GLU A 593 -14.99 -34.55 -6.79
N VAL A 594 -15.73 -33.97 -5.86
CA VAL A 594 -16.54 -32.77 -6.08
C VAL A 594 -16.35 -31.76 -4.96
N ASN A 595 -16.40 -30.47 -5.32
CA ASN A 595 -16.52 -29.37 -4.37
C ASN A 595 -17.90 -28.73 -4.56
N LEU A 596 -18.73 -28.72 -3.53
CA LEU A 596 -20.13 -28.32 -3.64
C LEU A 596 -20.60 -27.55 -2.39
N ILE A 597 -21.53 -26.63 -2.58
CA ILE A 597 -22.22 -25.96 -1.46
C ILE A 597 -23.27 -26.88 -0.84
N PRO A 598 -23.50 -26.85 0.49
CA PRO A 598 -24.48 -27.69 1.19
C PRO A 598 -25.86 -27.81 0.52
N SER A 599 -26.43 -26.70 0.04
CA SER A 599 -27.72 -26.71 -0.67
C SER A 599 -27.73 -27.59 -1.92
N LEU A 600 -26.64 -27.62 -2.69
CA LEU A 600 -26.49 -28.48 -3.85
C LEU A 600 -26.17 -29.94 -3.46
N LEU A 601 -25.41 -30.17 -2.38
CA LEU A 601 -25.21 -31.53 -1.86
C LEU A 601 -26.55 -32.17 -1.47
N ARG A 602 -27.45 -31.42 -0.84
CA ARG A 602 -28.79 -31.88 -0.43
C ARG A 602 -29.57 -32.42 -1.63
N LEU A 603 -29.61 -31.67 -2.73
CA LEU A 603 -30.29 -32.08 -3.97
C LEU A 603 -29.75 -33.41 -4.52
N ILE A 604 -28.42 -33.58 -4.53
CA ILE A 604 -27.79 -34.83 -4.99
C ILE A 604 -28.11 -35.99 -4.03
N CYS A 605 -28.08 -35.74 -2.71
CA CYS A 605 -28.41 -36.74 -1.70
C CYS A 605 -29.87 -37.20 -1.81
N ASP A 606 -30.81 -36.29 -2.05
CA ASP A 606 -32.23 -36.58 -2.18
C ASP A 606 -32.54 -37.43 -3.42
N TYR A 607 -31.82 -37.21 -4.52
CA TYR A 607 -31.95 -38.02 -5.73
C TYR A 607 -31.28 -39.41 -5.62
N GLY A 608 -30.17 -39.49 -4.88
CA GLY A 608 -29.47 -40.73 -4.54
C GLY A 608 -27.97 -40.66 -4.81
N LEU A 609 -27.19 -40.36 -3.77
CA LEU A 609 -25.72 -40.28 -3.83
C LEU A 609 -25.06 -41.62 -4.23
N ASN A 610 -25.70 -42.74 -3.88
CA ASN A 610 -25.29 -44.10 -4.27
C ASN A 610 -25.37 -44.37 -5.79
N LYS A 611 -26.00 -43.49 -6.57
CA LYS A 611 -26.02 -43.56 -8.04
C LYS A 611 -24.81 -42.88 -8.69
N THR A 612 -23.89 -42.33 -7.91
CA THR A 612 -22.70 -41.60 -8.40
C THR A 612 -21.42 -42.40 -8.17
N SER A 613 -20.35 -42.06 -8.89
CA SER A 613 -18.99 -42.57 -8.62
C SER A 613 -18.20 -41.75 -7.58
N ILE A 614 -18.87 -40.83 -6.88
CA ILE A 614 -18.23 -39.91 -5.93
C ILE A 614 -17.74 -40.66 -4.71
N ASN A 615 -16.48 -40.43 -4.33
CA ASN A 615 -15.88 -40.95 -3.10
C ASN A 615 -15.25 -39.84 -2.24
N THR A 616 -15.15 -38.61 -2.75
CA THR A 616 -14.64 -37.46 -1.99
C THR A 616 -15.55 -36.27 -2.23
N ILE A 617 -16.06 -35.70 -1.14
CA ILE A 617 -16.92 -34.52 -1.15
C ILE A 617 -16.26 -33.46 -0.29
N THR A 618 -15.94 -32.32 -0.89
CA THR A 618 -15.61 -31.09 -0.16
C THR A 618 -16.84 -30.19 -0.13
N SER A 619 -17.23 -29.75 1.07
CA SER A 619 -18.32 -28.81 1.26
C SER A 619 -17.81 -27.50 1.85
N ALA A 620 -18.21 -26.38 1.26
CA ALA A 620 -17.81 -25.04 1.67
C ALA A 620 -18.84 -23.99 1.23
N GLY A 621 -18.70 -22.76 1.72
CA GLY A 621 -19.44 -21.59 1.22
C GLY A 621 -20.86 -21.38 1.78
N GLU A 622 -21.42 -22.38 2.47
CA GLU A 622 -22.60 -22.30 3.33
C GLU A 622 -22.38 -23.18 4.57
N GLU A 623 -23.24 -23.05 5.58
CA GLU A 623 -23.19 -23.93 6.75
C GLU A 623 -23.65 -25.35 6.39
N LEU A 624 -22.78 -26.33 6.63
CA LEU A 624 -23.12 -27.74 6.48
C LEU A 624 -23.97 -28.21 7.66
N GLN A 625 -25.24 -28.55 7.39
CA GLN A 625 -26.17 -29.03 8.42
C GLN A 625 -25.80 -30.45 8.90
N LEU A 626 -26.01 -30.70 10.20
CA LEU A 626 -25.67 -31.99 10.83
C LEU A 626 -26.42 -33.17 10.20
N ASP A 627 -27.71 -33.00 9.90
CA ASP A 627 -28.53 -34.05 9.30
C ASP A 627 -28.03 -34.45 7.91
N LEU A 628 -27.64 -33.45 7.09
CA LEU A 628 -27.04 -33.67 5.78
C LEU A 628 -25.69 -34.37 5.92
N ALA A 629 -24.83 -33.91 6.83
CA ALA A 629 -23.55 -34.57 7.10
C ALA A 629 -23.74 -36.05 7.50
N TYR A 630 -24.65 -36.35 8.42
CA TYR A 630 -24.99 -37.72 8.79
C TYR A 630 -25.56 -38.53 7.63
N SER A 631 -26.40 -37.95 6.76
CA SER A 631 -26.93 -38.65 5.59
C SER A 631 -25.84 -39.08 4.61
N ILE A 632 -24.83 -38.24 4.41
CA ILE A 632 -23.68 -38.54 3.54
C ILE A 632 -22.80 -39.60 4.19
N LEU A 633 -22.53 -39.46 5.49
CA LEU A 633 -21.68 -40.39 6.25
C LEU A 633 -22.28 -41.81 6.39
N LYS A 634 -23.55 -42.03 6.03
CA LYS A 634 -24.10 -43.39 5.85
C LYS A 634 -23.36 -44.16 4.74
N HIS A 635 -22.79 -43.45 3.78
CA HIS A 635 -21.99 -44.00 2.70
C HIS A 635 -20.52 -44.07 3.12
N SER A 636 -20.10 -45.18 3.74
CA SER A 636 -18.76 -45.33 4.33
C SER A 636 -17.58 -45.21 3.35
N HIS A 637 -17.83 -45.28 2.04
CA HIS A 637 -16.82 -45.08 1.00
C HIS A 637 -16.58 -43.60 0.66
N ILE A 638 -17.37 -42.68 1.22
CA ILE A 638 -17.30 -41.25 0.95
C ILE A 638 -16.50 -40.53 2.04
N LYS A 639 -15.42 -39.86 1.64
CA LYS A 639 -14.68 -38.90 2.46
C LYS A 639 -15.38 -37.54 2.40
N LEU A 640 -16.03 -37.15 3.49
CA LEU A 640 -16.67 -35.85 3.63
C LEU A 640 -15.74 -34.85 4.32
N ILE A 641 -15.51 -33.70 3.69
CA ILE A 641 -14.63 -32.64 4.18
C ILE A 641 -15.46 -31.36 4.29
N ASN A 642 -15.41 -30.70 5.45
CA ASN A 642 -15.99 -29.36 5.63
C ASN A 642 -14.87 -28.31 5.61
N GLU A 643 -15.09 -27.22 4.90
CA GLU A 643 -14.13 -26.16 4.65
C GLU A 643 -14.76 -24.79 4.82
N TYR A 644 -13.97 -23.85 5.34
CA TYR A 644 -14.38 -22.47 5.55
C TYR A 644 -13.25 -21.52 5.22
N GLY A 645 -13.58 -20.43 4.53
CA GLY A 645 -12.67 -19.35 4.20
C GLY A 645 -13.39 -18.22 3.47
N PRO A 646 -13.24 -16.96 3.90
CA PRO A 646 -13.65 -15.81 3.11
C PRO A 646 -12.67 -15.59 1.94
N SER A 647 -13.09 -14.89 0.90
CA SER A 647 -12.25 -14.60 -0.27
C SER A 647 -11.02 -13.76 0.09
N GLU A 648 -11.14 -12.89 1.09
CA GLU A 648 -10.06 -12.09 1.67
C GLU A 648 -8.97 -12.93 2.33
N CYS A 649 -9.23 -14.22 2.58
CA CYS A 649 -8.28 -15.19 3.11
C CYS A 649 -7.93 -16.28 2.09
N THR A 650 -7.97 -15.97 0.79
CA THR A 650 -7.53 -16.85 -0.30
C THR A 650 -8.19 -18.22 -0.26
N ILE A 651 -9.50 -18.21 -0.46
CA ILE A 651 -10.39 -19.37 -0.64
C ILE A 651 -10.61 -20.21 0.62
N LEU A 652 -9.56 -20.55 1.38
CA LEU A 652 -9.63 -21.51 2.48
C LEU A 652 -8.80 -21.03 3.68
N ALA A 653 -9.42 -21.04 4.85
CA ALA A 653 -8.78 -20.73 6.13
C ALA A 653 -8.79 -21.91 7.09
N THR A 654 -9.89 -22.66 7.16
CA THR A 654 -10.04 -23.81 8.07
C THR A 654 -10.62 -25.04 7.36
N ARG A 655 -10.26 -26.22 7.85
CA ARG A 655 -10.67 -27.50 7.25
C ARG A 655 -10.85 -28.59 8.32
N VAL A 656 -11.79 -29.50 8.07
CA VAL A 656 -11.92 -30.75 8.86
C VAL A 656 -12.46 -31.91 8.01
N VAL A 657 -11.94 -33.12 8.24
CA VAL A 657 -12.50 -34.36 7.70
C VAL A 657 -13.53 -34.90 8.68
N LEU A 658 -14.77 -35.09 8.23
CA LEU A 658 -15.87 -35.53 9.07
C LEU A 658 -15.99 -37.05 9.11
N ASN A 659 -16.37 -37.57 10.26
CA ASN A 659 -16.79 -38.95 10.46
C ASN A 659 -17.82 -39.03 11.59
N HIS A 660 -18.51 -40.18 11.72
CA HIS A 660 -19.57 -40.37 12.73
C HIS A 660 -19.09 -40.06 14.16
N LYS A 661 -17.91 -40.56 14.53
CA LYS A 661 -17.34 -40.37 15.87
C LYS A 661 -16.99 -38.91 16.14
N PHE A 662 -16.51 -38.18 15.14
CA PHE A 662 -16.15 -36.77 15.28
C PHE A 662 -17.37 -35.88 15.53
N LEU A 663 -18.52 -36.22 14.93
CA LEU A 663 -19.77 -35.47 15.08
C LEU A 663 -20.61 -35.90 16.29
N GLU A 664 -20.31 -37.06 16.90
CA GLU A 664 -21.06 -37.60 18.03
C GLU A 664 -21.17 -36.60 19.19
N GLY A 665 -22.39 -36.32 19.63
CA GLY A 665 -22.68 -35.40 20.72
C GLY A 665 -22.57 -33.91 20.39
N ARG A 666 -22.23 -33.53 19.15
CA ARG A 666 -22.18 -32.12 18.72
C ARG A 666 -23.55 -31.62 18.27
N THR A 667 -23.77 -30.32 18.46
CA THR A 667 -25.01 -29.62 18.06
C THR A 667 -24.88 -28.88 16.72
N SER A 668 -23.68 -28.78 16.16
CA SER A 668 -23.42 -28.26 14.80
C SER A 668 -22.18 -28.92 14.19
N VAL A 669 -22.00 -28.78 12.88
CA VAL A 669 -20.79 -29.23 12.17
C VAL A 669 -19.69 -28.17 12.32
N PRO A 670 -18.52 -28.49 12.91
CA PRO A 670 -17.42 -27.54 13.02
C PRO A 670 -16.87 -27.12 11.64
N ILE A 671 -16.41 -25.88 11.54
CA ILE A 671 -15.63 -25.38 10.38
C ILE A 671 -14.17 -25.84 10.42
N GLY A 672 -13.76 -26.50 11.50
CA GLY A 672 -12.52 -27.27 11.57
C GLY A 672 -11.34 -26.51 12.16
N TYR A 673 -10.15 -26.80 11.65
CA TYR A 673 -8.87 -26.31 12.17
C TYR A 673 -8.18 -25.39 11.16
N PRO A 674 -7.39 -24.39 11.60
CA PRO A 674 -6.59 -23.56 10.72
C PRO A 674 -5.68 -24.41 9.80
N ILE A 675 -5.62 -24.06 8.51
CA ILE A 675 -4.71 -24.69 7.56
C ILE A 675 -3.26 -24.21 7.74
N GLN A 676 -2.31 -24.81 7.01
CA GLN A 676 -0.92 -24.37 7.03
C GLN A 676 -0.79 -22.90 6.61
N GLY A 677 0.00 -22.14 7.37
CA GLY A 677 0.17 -20.70 7.15
C GLY A 677 -1.04 -19.86 7.58
N CYS A 678 -2.06 -20.47 8.19
CA CYS A 678 -3.24 -19.77 8.74
C CYS A 678 -3.18 -19.73 10.26
N GLN A 679 -3.50 -18.57 10.83
CA GLN A 679 -3.77 -18.40 12.26
C GLN A 679 -5.20 -17.91 12.43
N VAL A 680 -5.89 -18.43 13.44
CA VAL A 680 -7.24 -17.98 13.79
C VAL A 680 -7.29 -17.57 15.24
N ARG A 681 -7.98 -16.45 15.53
CA ARG A 681 -8.22 -15.94 16.88
C ARG A 681 -9.67 -15.49 16.99
N LEU A 682 -10.27 -15.72 18.16
CA LEU A 682 -11.55 -15.10 18.52
C LEU A 682 -11.26 -13.77 19.23
N MET A 683 -11.61 -12.64 18.60
CA MET A 683 -11.40 -11.31 19.18
C MET A 683 -12.67 -10.80 19.87
N ARG A 684 -12.50 -10.18 21.04
CA ARG A 684 -13.57 -9.44 21.73
C ARG A 684 -13.57 -8.00 21.23
N THR A 685 -14.70 -7.53 20.73
CA THR A 685 -14.91 -6.10 20.44
C THR A 685 -15.77 -5.47 21.54
N ILE A 686 -15.91 -4.15 21.54
CA ILE A 686 -16.71 -3.41 22.53
C ILE A 686 -18.20 -3.80 22.44
N ASP A 687 -18.65 -4.21 21.24
CA ASP A 687 -20.07 -4.48 20.96
C ASP A 687 -20.40 -5.97 20.77
N ASP A 688 -19.44 -6.83 20.40
CA ASP A 688 -19.65 -8.25 20.11
C ASP A 688 -18.59 -9.17 20.76
N GLU A 689 -19.05 -10.27 21.35
CA GLU A 689 -18.20 -11.33 21.88
C GLU A 689 -17.90 -12.40 20.80
N ASN A 690 -16.62 -12.58 20.46
CA ASN A 690 -16.05 -13.70 19.68
C ASN A 690 -16.13 -13.60 18.14
N GLU A 691 -15.69 -12.48 17.55
CA GLU A 691 -15.46 -12.40 16.10
C GLU A 691 -14.29 -13.30 15.67
N ILE A 692 -14.46 -14.09 14.61
CA ILE A 692 -13.40 -14.87 13.98
C ILE A 692 -12.48 -13.92 13.23
N CYS A 693 -11.21 -13.88 13.60
CA CYS A 693 -10.17 -13.13 12.91
C CYS A 693 -9.10 -14.09 12.38
N ILE A 694 -8.63 -13.84 11.15
CA ILE A 694 -7.71 -14.72 10.42
C ILE A 694 -6.42 -13.97 10.12
N SER A 695 -5.27 -14.62 10.27
CA SER A 695 -3.94 -14.07 9.94
C SER A 695 -3.05 -15.11 9.24
N GLY A 696 -1.89 -14.66 8.77
CA GLY A 696 -0.87 -15.46 8.09
C GLY A 696 -0.92 -15.36 6.57
N ASP A 697 -0.27 -16.31 5.89
CA ASP A 697 -0.06 -16.31 4.45
C ASP A 697 -1.33 -16.56 3.64
N VAL A 698 -2.46 -16.81 4.31
CA VAL A 698 -3.79 -16.90 3.69
C VAL A 698 -4.41 -15.52 3.43
N VAL A 699 -4.04 -14.49 4.18
CA VAL A 699 -4.65 -13.15 4.07
C VAL A 699 -4.19 -12.46 2.79
N GLY A 700 -5.16 -12.03 1.97
CA GLY A 700 -4.95 -11.30 0.72
C GLY A 700 -4.46 -9.87 0.94
N LEU A 701 -4.29 -9.13 -0.15
CA LEU A 701 -3.85 -7.74 -0.13
C LEU A 701 -4.98 -6.76 0.19
N GLY A 702 -6.18 -7.22 0.55
CA GLY A 702 -7.31 -6.33 0.82
C GLY A 702 -8.08 -5.93 -0.44
N TYR A 703 -8.85 -4.86 -0.32
CA TYR A 703 -9.78 -4.39 -1.36
C TYR A 703 -9.12 -3.35 -2.28
N LEU A 704 -9.36 -3.48 -3.59
CA LEU A 704 -9.05 -2.45 -4.58
C LEU A 704 -9.96 -1.23 -4.34
N SER A 705 -9.40 -0.01 -4.32
CA SER A 705 -10.15 1.25 -4.20
C SER A 705 -11.05 1.46 -2.97
N GLU A 706 -10.84 0.73 -1.86
CA GLU A 706 -11.65 0.90 -0.62
C GLU A 706 -10.79 1.12 0.64
N SER A 707 -10.12 2.27 0.74
CA SER A 707 -9.17 2.59 1.82
C SER A 707 -9.77 2.50 3.23
N SER A 708 -11.01 2.96 3.44
CA SER A 708 -11.69 2.92 4.74
C SER A 708 -12.01 1.47 5.19
N ASN A 709 -12.47 0.63 4.27
CA ASN A 709 -12.71 -0.79 4.55
C ASN A 709 -11.40 -1.53 4.81
N ASN A 710 -10.34 -1.21 4.07
CA ASN A 710 -9.01 -1.79 4.32
C ASN A 710 -8.51 -1.48 5.74
N GLN A 711 -8.61 -0.23 6.18
CA GLN A 711 -8.17 0.18 7.53
C GLN A 711 -9.00 -0.45 8.66
N THR A 712 -10.26 -0.78 8.42
CA THR A 712 -11.17 -1.31 9.46
C THR A 712 -11.23 -2.84 9.48
N LYS A 713 -11.01 -3.50 8.34
CA LYS A 713 -11.07 -4.96 8.19
C LYS A 713 -9.72 -5.65 8.23
N PHE A 714 -8.64 -4.99 7.82
CA PHE A 714 -7.29 -5.53 7.83
C PHE A 714 -6.44 -4.77 8.86
N LEU A 715 -6.30 -5.37 10.03
CA LEU A 715 -5.67 -4.76 11.21
C LEU A 715 -4.30 -5.36 11.46
N PHE A 716 -3.28 -4.53 11.63
CA PHE A 716 -1.98 -5.00 12.04
C PHE A 716 -1.91 -5.11 13.57
N SER A 717 -1.63 -6.30 14.09
CA SER A 717 -1.57 -6.58 15.52
C SER A 717 -0.62 -7.74 15.80
N ASP A 718 0.16 -7.65 16.88
CA ASP A 718 1.16 -8.66 17.28
C ASP A 718 2.16 -9.02 16.15
N GLY A 719 2.57 -8.02 15.36
CA GLY A 719 3.50 -8.20 14.24
C GLY A 719 2.91 -8.93 13.02
N SER A 720 1.59 -9.15 12.97
CA SER A 720 0.91 -9.85 11.87
C SER A 720 -0.31 -9.08 11.37
N LEU A 721 -0.67 -9.27 10.10
CA LEU A 721 -1.90 -8.71 9.52
C LEU A 721 -3.09 -9.63 9.79
N TRP A 722 -4.12 -9.11 10.44
CA TRP A 722 -5.35 -9.81 10.80
C TRP A 722 -6.52 -9.32 9.97
N TYR A 723 -7.25 -10.23 9.34
CA TYR A 723 -8.52 -9.95 8.68
C TYR A 723 -9.70 -10.25 9.62
N LYS A 724 -10.57 -9.26 9.78
CA LYS A 724 -11.83 -9.34 10.53
C LYS A 724 -12.96 -9.87 9.65
N THR A 725 -13.37 -11.12 9.87
CA THR A 725 -14.31 -11.81 8.98
C THR A 725 -15.74 -11.26 9.04
N GLY A 726 -16.14 -10.66 10.16
CA GLY A 726 -17.55 -10.38 10.46
C GLY A 726 -18.36 -11.65 10.81
N ASP A 727 -17.71 -12.80 10.98
CA ASP A 727 -18.33 -14.03 11.45
C ASP A 727 -18.10 -14.19 12.96
N SER A 728 -19.13 -14.64 13.67
CA SER A 728 -19.05 -15.04 15.07
C SER A 728 -18.67 -16.52 15.18
N GLY A 729 -17.81 -16.86 16.13
CA GLY A 729 -17.35 -18.24 16.33
C GLY A 729 -17.15 -18.64 17.78
N SER A 730 -17.01 -19.94 18.00
CA SER A 730 -16.55 -20.51 19.27
C SER A 730 -15.53 -21.61 19.01
N MET A 731 -14.70 -21.91 20.01
CA MET A 731 -13.69 -22.97 19.94
C MET A 731 -14.10 -24.10 20.88
N ASN A 732 -14.13 -25.32 20.36
CA ASN A 732 -14.38 -26.53 21.13
C ASN A 732 -13.13 -26.92 21.95
N GLU A 733 -13.29 -27.82 22.92
CA GLU A 733 -12.18 -28.33 23.75
C GLU A 733 -11.09 -29.02 22.93
N ASP A 734 -11.46 -29.63 21.79
CA ASP A 734 -10.52 -30.27 20.86
C ASP A 734 -9.78 -29.27 19.94
N GLY A 735 -10.06 -27.97 20.07
CA GLY A 735 -9.47 -26.90 19.25
C GLY A 735 -10.17 -26.68 17.91
N SER A 736 -11.22 -27.43 17.59
CA SER A 736 -12.02 -27.19 16.36
C SER A 736 -12.90 -25.95 16.53
N LEU A 737 -13.05 -25.19 15.46
CA LEU A 737 -13.85 -23.97 15.43
C LEU A 737 -15.29 -24.27 14.99
N ASN A 738 -16.26 -23.68 15.67
CA ASN A 738 -17.65 -23.61 15.23
C ASN A 738 -17.94 -22.21 14.69
N TRP A 739 -18.66 -22.15 13.58
CA TRP A 739 -19.24 -20.93 13.08
C TRP A 739 -20.65 -20.75 13.69
N LEU A 740 -20.93 -19.57 14.23
CA LEU A 740 -22.18 -19.27 14.96
C LEU A 740 -23.12 -18.33 14.18
N GLY A 741 -22.63 -17.71 13.12
CA GLY A 741 -23.41 -16.76 12.32
C GLY A 741 -22.63 -15.51 11.93
N ARG A 742 -23.29 -14.62 11.21
CA ARG A 742 -22.79 -13.30 10.83
C ARG A 742 -23.07 -12.26 11.92
N LEU A 743 -22.08 -11.43 12.27
CA LEU A 743 -22.25 -10.33 13.21
C LEU A 743 -23.19 -9.24 12.68
N ASP A 744 -23.11 -8.93 11.37
CA ASP A 744 -24.01 -7.96 10.72
C ASP A 744 -25.47 -8.43 10.63
N HIS A 745 -25.76 -9.69 10.96
CA HIS A 745 -27.12 -10.24 11.09
C HIS A 745 -27.56 -10.43 12.55
N GLN A 746 -26.73 -10.00 13.51
CA GLN A 746 -27.09 -9.93 14.93
C GLN A 746 -27.58 -8.51 15.24
N HIS A 747 -28.85 -8.40 15.60
CA HIS A 747 -29.45 -7.11 15.93
C HIS A 747 -29.78 -7.04 17.40
N LYS A 748 -29.34 -5.95 18.04
CA LYS A 748 -29.72 -5.64 19.41
C LYS A 748 -31.08 -4.92 19.40
N ILE A 749 -32.14 -5.67 19.70
CA ILE A 749 -33.50 -5.13 19.81
C ILE A 749 -33.85 -5.08 21.29
N ASN A 750 -34.10 -3.88 21.82
CA ASN A 750 -34.47 -3.66 23.23
C ASN A 750 -33.49 -4.30 24.25
N GLY A 751 -32.19 -4.23 23.97
CA GLY A 751 -31.14 -4.71 24.88
C GLY A 751 -30.84 -6.21 24.84
N LYS A 752 -31.58 -6.99 24.04
CA LYS A 752 -31.31 -8.41 23.76
C LYS A 752 -30.77 -8.57 22.35
N ILE A 753 -29.78 -9.46 22.19
CA ILE A 753 -29.18 -9.78 20.89
C ILE A 753 -30.02 -10.89 20.24
N PHE A 754 -30.48 -10.65 19.02
CA PHE A 754 -31.24 -11.62 18.23
C PHE A 754 -30.57 -11.83 16.88
N SER A 755 -30.60 -13.08 16.41
CA SER A 755 -30.21 -13.46 15.06
C SER A 755 -31.45 -13.71 14.21
N SER A 756 -31.38 -13.38 12.92
CA SER A 756 -32.41 -13.72 11.91
C SER A 756 -32.84 -15.20 11.97
N ARG A 757 -31.92 -16.08 12.36
CA ARG A 757 -32.12 -17.53 12.49
C ARG A 757 -33.14 -17.96 13.52
N VAL A 758 -33.35 -17.16 14.58
CA VAL A 758 -34.35 -17.50 15.61
C VAL A 758 -35.75 -17.45 15.00
N PHE A 759 -36.01 -16.47 14.15
CA PHE A 759 -37.27 -16.33 13.41
C PHE A 759 -37.41 -17.41 12.34
N GLU A 760 -36.32 -17.69 11.62
CA GLU A 760 -36.32 -18.71 10.57
C GLU A 760 -36.60 -20.10 11.14
N ARG A 761 -35.93 -20.51 12.22
CA ARG A 761 -36.17 -21.79 12.88
C ARG A 761 -37.61 -21.94 13.35
N ASP A 762 -38.14 -20.89 13.98
CA ASP A 762 -39.50 -20.89 14.49
C ASP A 762 -40.54 -21.03 13.37
N LEU A 763 -40.35 -20.35 12.23
CA LEU A 763 -41.21 -20.52 11.06
C LEU A 763 -41.11 -21.92 10.44
N LEU A 764 -39.90 -22.49 10.36
CA LEU A 764 -39.70 -23.86 9.87
C LEU A 764 -40.40 -24.89 10.78
N GLU A 765 -40.33 -24.71 12.10
CA GLU A 765 -41.03 -25.54 13.09
C GLU A 765 -42.57 -25.41 12.99
N ASN A 766 -43.07 -24.29 12.48
CA ASN A 766 -44.50 -24.00 12.29
C ASN A 766 -44.99 -24.21 10.83
N GLY A 767 -44.25 -25.01 10.04
CA GLY A 767 -44.72 -25.50 8.74
C GLY A 767 -44.27 -24.71 7.51
N ALA A 768 -43.30 -23.79 7.65
CA ALA A 768 -42.64 -23.20 6.49
C ALA A 768 -41.70 -24.22 5.83
N VAL A 769 -41.67 -24.24 4.50
CA VAL A 769 -40.75 -25.10 3.73
C VAL A 769 -39.38 -24.42 3.61
N GLU A 770 -39.38 -23.11 3.42
CA GLU A 770 -38.19 -22.28 3.31
C GLU A 770 -38.51 -20.89 3.88
N CYS A 771 -37.54 -20.25 4.54
CA CYS A 771 -37.72 -18.89 5.04
C CYS A 771 -36.41 -18.10 5.11
N VAL A 772 -36.53 -16.78 5.05
CA VAL A 772 -35.43 -15.81 5.11
C VAL A 772 -35.91 -14.61 5.93
N CYS A 773 -35.17 -14.26 6.99
CA CYS A 773 -35.45 -13.09 7.81
C CYS A 773 -34.47 -11.94 7.52
N ILE A 774 -35.02 -10.74 7.28
CA ILE A 774 -34.29 -9.50 7.01
C ILE A 774 -34.62 -8.49 8.11
N LEU A 775 -33.70 -8.34 9.07
CA LEU A 775 -33.91 -7.51 10.26
C LEU A 775 -33.61 -6.01 10.06
N ASP A 776 -32.89 -5.65 9.00
CA ASP A 776 -32.50 -4.26 8.68
C ASP A 776 -33.57 -3.47 7.91
N MET A 777 -34.67 -4.11 7.51
CA MET A 777 -35.83 -3.44 6.92
C MET A 777 -36.63 -2.63 7.96
N LYS A 778 -37.38 -1.63 7.50
CA LYS A 778 -38.29 -0.84 8.33
C LYS A 778 -39.72 -0.93 7.76
N PRO A 779 -40.58 -1.84 8.27
CA PRO A 779 -40.35 -2.75 9.40
C PRO A 779 -39.47 -3.98 9.04
N PRO A 780 -38.83 -4.63 10.04
CA PRO A 780 -38.16 -5.92 9.85
C PRO A 780 -39.10 -6.92 9.18
N SER A 781 -38.59 -7.70 8.23
CA SER A 781 -39.43 -8.51 7.35
C SER A 781 -38.96 -9.96 7.29
N VAL A 782 -39.89 -10.90 7.28
CA VAL A 782 -39.64 -12.34 7.08
C VAL A 782 -40.35 -12.81 5.84
N PHE A 783 -39.61 -13.48 4.96
CA PHE A 783 -40.09 -14.05 3.71
C PHE A 783 -40.12 -15.56 3.85
N TYR A 784 -41.22 -16.22 3.46
CA TYR A 784 -41.33 -17.67 3.64
C TYR A 784 -42.18 -18.32 2.55
N THR A 785 -41.99 -19.63 2.35
CA THR A 785 -42.79 -20.49 1.48
C THR A 785 -43.48 -21.55 2.33
N VAL A 786 -44.61 -22.07 1.83
CA VAL A 786 -45.38 -23.16 2.45
C VAL A 786 -45.72 -24.18 1.38
N ASP A 787 -45.94 -25.43 1.78
CA ASP A 787 -46.48 -26.47 0.91
C ASP A 787 -47.98 -26.23 0.67
N ASP A 788 -48.54 -26.70 -0.45
CA ASP A 788 -49.93 -26.44 -0.87
C ASP A 788 -50.99 -26.95 0.13
N GLN A 789 -50.59 -27.76 1.12
CA GLN A 789 -51.43 -28.33 2.17
C GLN A 789 -51.31 -27.62 3.54
N HIS A 790 -50.43 -26.62 3.69
CA HIS A 790 -50.17 -25.95 4.97
C HIS A 790 -50.38 -24.43 4.88
N ALA A 791 -51.07 -23.87 5.88
CA ALA A 791 -51.23 -22.43 6.04
C ALA A 791 -50.59 -21.99 7.36
N ILE A 792 -49.69 -21.01 7.28
CA ILE A 792 -49.07 -20.40 8.47
C ILE A 792 -49.93 -19.21 8.91
N ASN A 793 -50.30 -19.19 10.19
CA ASN A 793 -51.02 -18.07 10.79
C ASN A 793 -50.06 -16.92 11.12
N ALA A 794 -49.79 -16.08 10.12
CA ALA A 794 -48.86 -14.94 10.25
C ALA A 794 -49.28 -13.93 11.33
N GLU A 795 -50.59 -13.77 11.59
CA GLU A 795 -51.09 -12.84 12.63
C GLU A 795 -50.77 -13.32 14.05
N GLU A 796 -50.87 -14.63 14.30
CA GLU A 796 -50.54 -15.24 15.60
C GLU A 796 -49.04 -15.16 15.90
N LEU A 797 -48.19 -15.45 14.90
CA LEU A 797 -46.75 -15.28 15.00
C LEU A 797 -46.37 -13.81 15.23
N GLN A 798 -47.01 -12.89 14.51
CA GLN A 798 -46.79 -11.46 14.68
C GLN A 798 -47.18 -10.99 16.09
N MET A 799 -48.29 -11.48 16.65
CA MET A 799 -48.70 -11.17 18.02
C MET A 799 -47.72 -11.72 19.07
N ARG A 800 -47.25 -12.97 18.91
CA ARG A 800 -46.27 -13.59 19.81
C ARG A 800 -44.94 -12.83 19.80
N TRP A 801 -44.38 -12.58 18.62
CA TRP A 801 -43.11 -11.87 18.48
C TRP A 801 -43.19 -10.41 18.93
N ARG A 802 -44.32 -9.75 18.71
CA ARG A 802 -44.57 -8.40 19.24
C ARG A 802 -44.61 -8.39 20.77
N SER A 803 -45.15 -9.43 21.40
CA SER A 803 -45.15 -9.58 22.87
C SER A 803 -43.75 -9.87 23.44
N GLU A 804 -42.93 -10.67 22.76
CA GLU A 804 -41.59 -11.06 23.25
C GLU A 804 -40.51 -9.99 22.98
N LEU A 805 -40.61 -9.27 21.86
CA LEU A 805 -39.56 -8.38 21.37
C LEU A 805 -39.95 -6.90 21.40
N GLY A 806 -41.24 -6.57 21.51
CA GLY A 806 -41.74 -5.19 21.51
C GLY A 806 -41.67 -4.49 20.14
N ILE A 807 -41.49 -5.23 19.04
CA ILE A 807 -41.43 -4.69 17.67
C ILE A 807 -42.43 -5.39 16.73
N SER A 808 -42.83 -4.72 15.64
CA SER A 808 -43.67 -5.31 14.60
C SER A 808 -42.81 -5.87 13.48
N ILE A 809 -43.00 -7.15 13.15
CA ILE A 809 -42.33 -7.83 12.03
C ILE A 809 -43.35 -8.03 10.92
N GLN A 810 -42.95 -7.76 9.67
CA GLN A 810 -43.77 -7.99 8.48
C GLN A 810 -43.52 -9.41 7.94
N PHE A 811 -44.58 -10.13 7.62
CA PHE A 811 -44.52 -11.49 7.10
C PHE A 811 -44.96 -11.49 5.63
N ASN A 812 -44.11 -12.01 4.74
CA ASN A 812 -44.32 -11.98 3.29
C ASN A 812 -44.25 -13.41 2.75
N GLN A 813 -45.41 -13.97 2.39
CA GLN A 813 -45.47 -15.30 1.77
C GLN A 813 -45.09 -15.22 0.28
N LEU A 814 -44.17 -16.07 -0.16
CA LEU A 814 -43.73 -16.19 -1.55
C LEU A 814 -44.06 -17.58 -2.10
N LYS A 815 -44.18 -17.69 -3.43
CA LYS A 815 -44.25 -18.99 -4.11
C LYS A 815 -42.90 -19.70 -4.14
N LYS A 816 -41.80 -18.93 -4.18
CA LYS A 816 -40.41 -19.41 -4.16
C LYS A 816 -39.52 -18.29 -3.66
N ILE A 817 -38.49 -18.60 -2.89
CA ILE A 817 -37.49 -17.59 -2.51
C ILE A 817 -36.56 -17.33 -3.69
N PRO A 818 -36.38 -16.06 -4.12
CA PRO A 818 -35.52 -15.71 -5.22
C PRO A 818 -34.06 -15.99 -4.86
N ARG A 819 -33.33 -16.54 -5.81
CA ARG A 819 -31.92 -16.90 -5.68
C ARG A 819 -31.14 -16.29 -6.83
N ASN A 820 -29.93 -15.83 -6.55
CA ASN A 820 -29.02 -15.32 -7.56
C ASN A 820 -28.47 -16.46 -8.42
N ILE A 821 -27.66 -16.11 -9.44
CA ILE A 821 -27.03 -17.06 -10.37
C ILE A 821 -26.15 -18.10 -9.64
N SER A 822 -25.69 -17.80 -8.42
CA SER A 822 -24.91 -18.71 -7.58
C SER A 822 -25.74 -19.66 -6.72
N GLY A 823 -27.07 -19.60 -6.79
CA GLY A 823 -27.98 -20.38 -5.97
C GLY A 823 -28.18 -19.83 -4.55
N LYS A 824 -27.49 -18.74 -4.16
CA LYS A 824 -27.70 -18.06 -2.87
C LYS A 824 -28.95 -17.17 -2.91
N VAL A 825 -29.58 -16.96 -1.75
CA VAL A 825 -30.75 -16.06 -1.63
C VAL A 825 -30.43 -14.66 -2.16
N ASN A 826 -31.29 -14.14 -3.04
CA ASN A 826 -31.15 -12.80 -3.59
C ASN A 826 -31.79 -11.76 -2.66
N ILE A 827 -31.03 -11.31 -1.67
CA ILE A 827 -31.49 -10.32 -0.68
C ILE A 827 -31.89 -9.00 -1.34
N LEU A 828 -31.17 -8.57 -2.40
CA LEU A 828 -31.51 -7.35 -3.12
C LEU A 828 -32.87 -7.48 -3.80
N GLU A 829 -33.18 -8.61 -4.43
CA GLU A 829 -34.49 -8.86 -5.04
C GLU A 829 -35.61 -8.96 -3.98
N LEU A 830 -35.34 -9.54 -2.81
CA LEU A 830 -36.27 -9.51 -1.69
C LEU A 830 -36.52 -8.09 -1.16
N LYS A 831 -35.50 -7.22 -1.17
CA LYS A 831 -35.59 -5.81 -0.75
C LYS A 831 -36.20 -4.89 -1.83
N THR A 832 -36.05 -5.22 -3.10
CA THR A 832 -36.40 -4.36 -4.27
C THR A 832 -37.60 -4.85 -5.07
N SER A 833 -38.16 -6.03 -4.77
CA SER A 833 -39.36 -6.53 -5.42
C SER A 833 -40.52 -5.56 -5.21
N ASN A 834 -40.80 -4.76 -6.24
CA ASN A 834 -41.91 -3.81 -6.32
C ASN A 834 -43.28 -4.49 -6.58
N SER A 835 -43.46 -5.75 -6.19
CA SER A 835 -44.79 -6.26 -5.87
C SER A 835 -45.34 -5.64 -4.57
N PHE A 836 -44.93 -4.40 -4.27
CA PHE A 836 -45.31 -3.51 -3.17
C PHE A 836 -45.25 -2.05 -3.69
N ILE A 837 -46.15 -1.17 -3.23
CA ILE A 837 -46.66 0.01 -3.98
C ILE A 837 -45.89 1.35 -3.69
N SER A 838 -45.26 1.95 -4.74
CA SER A 838 -45.08 3.41 -5.13
C SER A 838 -43.94 4.35 -4.53
N PRO A 839 -43.67 5.63 -5.02
CA PRO A 839 -42.56 6.06 -5.94
C PRO A 839 -41.68 7.32 -5.53
N THR A 840 -40.86 7.87 -6.49
CA THR A 840 -39.58 8.66 -6.47
C THR A 840 -39.58 10.20 -6.81
N HIS A 841 -38.43 10.94 -6.70
CA HIS A 841 -38.02 12.14 -7.54
C HIS A 841 -36.52 12.65 -7.40
N SER A 842 -36.09 13.59 -8.28
CA SER A 842 -34.72 13.93 -8.86
C SER A 842 -34.20 15.42 -8.74
N SER A 843 -32.97 15.80 -9.24
CA SER A 843 -32.37 17.20 -9.30
C SER A 843 -31.25 17.49 -10.38
N LEU A 844 -30.84 18.77 -10.66
CA LEU A 844 -29.79 19.32 -11.62
C LEU A 844 -29.20 20.75 -11.25
N VAL A 845 -28.04 21.27 -11.83
CA VAL A 845 -27.61 22.72 -12.18
C VAL A 845 -26.08 22.97 -12.64
N GLN A 846 -25.71 24.17 -13.25
CA GLN A 846 -24.50 24.68 -14.06
C GLN A 846 -23.65 25.96 -13.53
N GLN A 847 -22.59 26.53 -14.25
CA GLN A 847 -21.39 27.46 -13.92
C GLN A 847 -21.22 28.94 -14.57
N SER A 848 -20.19 29.81 -14.18
CA SER A 848 -19.76 31.21 -14.71
C SER A 848 -18.23 31.73 -14.55
N GLN A 849 -17.75 32.88 -15.16
CA GLN A 849 -16.34 33.49 -15.41
C GLN A 849 -15.69 34.58 -14.42
N ASP A 850 -14.33 34.78 -14.34
CA ASP A 850 -13.55 35.56 -13.29
C ASP A 850 -12.18 36.25 -13.71
N HIS A 851 -11.82 37.46 -13.19
CA HIS A 851 -10.59 38.28 -13.52
C HIS A 851 -9.26 37.83 -12.87
N ARG A 852 -9.30 37.17 -11.71
CA ARG A 852 -8.10 36.63 -11.01
C ARG A 852 -7.31 35.65 -11.88
N HIS A 853 -8.03 35.01 -12.79
CA HIS A 853 -7.55 34.06 -13.77
C HIS A 853 -6.44 34.68 -14.64
N VAL A 854 -6.60 35.93 -15.08
CA VAL A 854 -5.68 36.57 -16.04
C VAL A 854 -4.30 36.86 -15.43
N LEU A 855 -4.25 37.35 -14.18
CA LEU A 855 -2.98 37.67 -13.50
C LEU A 855 -2.16 36.41 -13.20
N ILE A 856 -2.84 35.32 -12.85
CA ILE A 856 -2.19 34.02 -12.61
C ILE A 856 -1.55 33.51 -13.92
N GLU A 857 -2.25 33.62 -15.06
CA GLU A 857 -1.70 33.23 -16.36
C GLU A 857 -0.46 34.06 -16.76
N GLU A 858 -0.42 35.35 -16.43
CA GLU A 858 0.75 36.21 -16.70
C GLU A 858 1.98 35.82 -15.87
N ILE A 859 1.81 35.51 -14.59
CA ILE A 859 2.92 35.10 -13.70
C ILE A 859 3.46 33.73 -14.12
N LEU A 860 2.58 32.82 -14.54
CA LEU A 860 2.94 31.48 -15.02
C LEU A 860 3.46 31.48 -16.46
N GLY A 861 3.23 32.56 -17.23
CA GLY A 861 3.60 32.66 -18.64
C GLY A 861 2.83 31.70 -19.57
N ARG A 862 1.68 31.16 -19.13
CA ARG A 862 0.84 30.19 -19.86
C ARG A 862 -0.62 30.23 -19.38
N LYS A 863 -1.53 29.67 -20.19
CA LYS A 863 -2.95 29.54 -19.84
C LYS A 863 -3.20 28.44 -18.79
N ILE A 864 -4.22 28.62 -17.96
CA ILE A 864 -4.63 27.66 -16.90
C ILE A 864 -6.06 27.15 -17.11
N ASP A 865 -6.31 25.88 -16.76
CA ASP A 865 -7.65 25.30 -16.67
C ASP A 865 -8.18 25.44 -15.24
N LEU A 866 -9.37 26.05 -15.07
CA LEU A 866 -9.94 26.35 -13.76
C LEU A 866 -10.31 25.10 -12.95
N SER A 867 -10.60 23.97 -13.61
CA SER A 867 -10.81 22.67 -12.94
C SER A 867 -9.53 21.96 -12.52
N SER A 868 -8.38 22.38 -13.07
CA SER A 868 -7.09 21.75 -12.77
C SER A 868 -6.49 22.28 -11.46
N LYS A 869 -5.69 21.43 -10.79
CA LYS A 869 -5.03 21.78 -9.52
C LYS A 869 -3.97 22.88 -9.72
N PRO A 870 -3.87 23.91 -8.85
CA PRO A 870 -2.97 25.05 -9.04
C PRO A 870 -1.50 24.70 -9.23
N ILE A 871 -1.12 23.59 -8.62
CA ILE A 871 0.24 23.14 -8.54
C ILE A 871 0.71 22.40 -9.79
N LEU A 872 -0.20 21.94 -10.64
CA LEU A 872 0.15 21.20 -11.86
C LEU A 872 0.99 22.07 -12.82
N ASP A 873 2.27 21.73 -12.91
CA ASP A 873 3.33 22.18 -13.79
C ASP A 873 3.93 23.57 -13.46
N VAL A 874 4.11 23.85 -12.16
CA VAL A 874 4.72 25.10 -11.66
C VAL A 874 5.91 24.78 -10.74
N ASP A 875 7.08 25.34 -11.01
CA ASP A 875 8.26 25.17 -10.15
C ASP A 875 8.16 26.00 -8.85
N SER A 876 8.87 25.58 -7.81
CA SER A 876 8.88 26.21 -6.48
C SER A 876 9.27 27.69 -6.50
N LEU A 877 10.21 28.08 -7.37
CA LEU A 877 10.61 29.48 -7.54
C LEU A 877 9.45 30.29 -8.10
N THR A 878 8.69 29.71 -9.03
CA THR A 878 7.49 30.29 -9.62
C THR A 878 6.34 30.28 -8.62
N ILE A 879 6.20 29.27 -7.75
CA ILE A 879 5.21 29.25 -6.65
C ILE A 879 5.50 30.31 -5.60
N LEU A 880 6.76 30.46 -5.18
CA LEU A 880 7.20 31.52 -4.26
C LEU A 880 7.02 32.90 -4.90
N ARG A 881 7.30 33.03 -6.20
CA ARG A 881 7.05 34.26 -6.95
C ARG A 881 5.56 34.56 -7.10
N LEU A 882 4.74 33.56 -7.38
CA LEU A 882 3.29 33.66 -7.50
C LEU A 882 2.66 34.09 -6.18
N THR A 883 2.98 33.41 -5.08
CA THR A 883 2.50 33.78 -3.74
C THR A 883 2.98 35.17 -3.33
N SER A 884 4.25 35.52 -3.57
CA SER A 884 4.78 36.86 -3.30
C SER A 884 4.05 37.96 -4.10
N VAL A 885 3.89 37.79 -5.41
CA VAL A 885 3.20 38.76 -6.27
C VAL A 885 1.72 38.87 -5.90
N LEU A 886 1.04 37.77 -5.61
CA LEU A 886 -0.37 37.78 -5.19
C LEU A 886 -0.56 38.44 -3.82
N ASN A 887 0.32 38.17 -2.86
CA ASN A 887 0.31 38.82 -1.54
C ASN A 887 0.53 40.32 -1.65
N GLN A 888 1.48 40.76 -2.49
CA GLN A 888 1.71 42.18 -2.75
C GLN A 888 0.55 42.86 -3.49
N THR A 889 -0.10 42.16 -4.42
CA THR A 889 -1.14 42.73 -5.29
C THR A 889 -2.49 42.84 -4.58
N TYR A 890 -2.86 41.81 -3.81
CA TYR A 890 -4.16 41.72 -3.14
C TYR A 890 -4.09 41.97 -1.63
N ASN A 891 -2.92 42.32 -1.09
CA ASN A 891 -2.69 42.52 0.34
C ASN A 891 -3.19 41.33 1.18
N THR A 892 -2.84 40.12 0.72
CA THR A 892 -3.25 38.86 1.34
C THR A 892 -2.06 38.22 2.08
N ASN A 893 -2.37 37.26 2.96
CA ASN A 893 -1.38 36.40 3.62
C ASN A 893 -1.44 34.98 3.06
N LEU A 894 -1.45 34.85 1.73
CA LEU A 894 -1.42 33.55 1.07
C LEU A 894 -0.10 32.86 1.40
N THR A 895 -0.22 31.64 1.90
CA THR A 895 0.90 30.75 2.11
C THR A 895 1.04 29.83 0.90
N VAL A 896 2.21 29.19 0.74
CA VAL A 896 2.38 28.13 -0.26
C VAL A 896 1.35 27.01 -0.06
N ASN A 897 0.98 26.70 1.19
CA ASN A 897 -0.05 25.72 1.53
C ASN A 897 -1.43 26.07 0.97
N SER A 898 -1.81 27.34 0.93
CA SER A 898 -3.10 27.74 0.33
C SER A 898 -3.21 27.34 -1.14
N LEU A 899 -2.09 27.30 -1.86
CA LEU A 899 -2.01 26.82 -3.23
C LEU A 899 -2.03 25.28 -3.33
N ILE A 900 -1.43 24.59 -2.33
CA ILE A 900 -1.33 23.12 -2.25
C ILE A 900 -2.67 22.46 -1.93
N GLU A 901 -3.38 23.02 -0.95
CA GLU A 901 -4.62 22.46 -0.43
C GLU A 901 -5.79 22.66 -1.40
N SER A 902 -5.68 23.65 -2.28
CA SER A 902 -6.69 23.91 -3.29
C SER A 902 -6.83 22.75 -4.27
N SER A 903 -8.03 22.18 -4.35
CA SER A 903 -8.37 21.09 -5.28
C SER A 903 -8.43 21.55 -6.73
N SER A 904 -8.54 22.86 -6.97
CA SER A 904 -8.58 23.46 -8.31
C SER A 904 -8.17 24.94 -8.28
N TRP A 905 -7.75 25.48 -9.42
CA TRP A 905 -7.57 26.93 -9.62
C TRP A 905 -8.83 27.71 -9.29
N LEU A 906 -10.02 27.15 -9.57
CA LEU A 906 -11.29 27.78 -9.23
C LEU A 906 -11.50 27.91 -7.71
N GLU A 907 -11.18 26.88 -6.94
CA GLU A 907 -11.23 26.92 -5.48
C GLU A 907 -10.21 27.90 -4.91
N PHE A 908 -8.97 27.85 -5.40
CA PHE A 908 -7.92 28.78 -5.00
C PHE A 908 -8.34 30.23 -5.24
N MET A 909 -8.88 30.54 -6.43
CA MET A 909 -9.34 31.89 -6.73
C MET A 909 -10.48 32.34 -5.82
N LYS A 910 -11.40 31.44 -5.43
CA LYS A 910 -12.45 31.73 -4.44
C LYS A 910 -11.88 32.05 -3.05
N SER A 911 -10.69 31.59 -2.71
CA SER A 911 -10.03 31.94 -1.43
C SER A 911 -9.47 33.38 -1.41
N LEU A 912 -9.25 33.99 -2.57
CA LEU A 912 -8.76 35.38 -2.72
C LEU A 912 -9.83 36.46 -2.41
N VAL A 913 -10.97 36.09 -1.79
CA VAL A 913 -12.21 36.91 -1.74
C VAL A 913 -12.20 38.04 -0.71
N SER A 914 -11.25 38.09 0.23
CA SER A 914 -11.16 39.22 1.16
C SER A 914 -10.05 40.19 0.77
N ILE A 915 -10.45 41.41 0.36
CA ILE A 915 -9.71 42.67 0.22
C ILE A 915 -9.60 43.14 -1.24
N GLU A 916 -10.18 44.33 -1.52
CA GLU A 916 -10.04 45.01 -2.82
C GLU A 916 -8.55 45.28 -3.14
N PRO A 917 -8.14 45.17 -4.42
CA PRO A 917 -6.77 45.46 -4.82
C PRO A 917 -6.38 46.88 -4.43
N THR A 918 -5.23 47.06 -3.79
CA THR A 918 -4.68 48.40 -3.51
C THR A 918 -4.49 49.15 -4.83
N LYS A 919 -5.02 50.38 -4.91
CA LYS A 919 -4.98 51.30 -6.07
C LYS A 919 -3.58 51.70 -6.58
N SER A 920 -2.50 51.01 -6.20
CA SER A 920 -1.13 51.41 -6.50
C SER A 920 -0.39 50.60 -7.57
N LEU A 921 -1.02 49.67 -8.29
CA LEU A 921 -0.37 48.92 -9.39
C LEU A 921 -1.09 48.95 -10.75
N GLN A 922 -2.04 49.86 -10.96
CA GLN A 922 -2.55 50.13 -12.32
C GLN A 922 -1.52 50.78 -13.27
N ASN A 923 -0.31 51.10 -12.78
CA ASN A 923 0.77 51.71 -13.56
C ASN A 923 2.06 50.88 -13.62
N ALA A 924 1.97 49.54 -13.61
CA ALA A 924 3.10 48.67 -13.95
C ALA A 924 2.87 47.88 -15.24
N SER A 925 2.33 48.54 -16.28
CA SER A 925 2.31 48.06 -17.67
C SER A 925 3.70 48.09 -18.35
N HIS A 926 4.79 48.25 -17.59
CA HIS A 926 6.16 48.27 -18.10
C HIS A 926 7.11 47.43 -17.24
N VAL A 927 6.91 46.10 -17.24
CA VAL A 927 8.07 45.20 -17.14
C VAL A 927 8.53 44.93 -18.56
N HIS A 928 9.67 45.52 -18.93
CA HIS A 928 10.32 45.30 -20.21
C HIS A 928 10.50 43.79 -20.47
N PRO A 929 10.05 43.25 -21.63
CA PRO A 929 10.38 41.90 -22.02
C PRO A 929 11.86 41.83 -22.38
N LEU A 930 12.68 41.26 -21.51
CA LEU A 930 14.04 40.86 -21.86
C LEU A 930 13.98 39.64 -22.80
N ASN A 931 14.11 39.95 -24.10
CA ASN A 931 14.65 39.12 -25.16
C ASN A 931 13.97 37.76 -25.46
N LYS A 932 12.84 37.83 -26.19
CA LYS A 932 12.61 36.90 -27.31
C LYS A 932 13.57 37.26 -28.46
N LYS A 933 14.81 36.77 -28.43
CA LYS A 933 15.55 36.57 -29.67
C LYS A 933 15.10 35.24 -30.26
N LYS A 934 14.22 35.31 -31.25
CA LYS A 934 14.13 34.32 -32.32
C LYS A 934 15.55 33.96 -32.78
N ARG A 935 15.91 32.68 -32.75
CA ARG A 935 16.88 32.11 -33.68
C ARG A 935 16.13 31.19 -34.62
N GLU A 936 15.73 31.77 -35.74
CA GLU A 936 15.50 31.09 -37.00
C GLU A 936 16.88 30.69 -37.58
N TYR A 937 16.96 29.45 -38.10
CA TYR A 937 17.93 28.90 -39.07
C TYR A 937 19.45 28.99 -38.83
N ARG A 938 20.06 27.88 -38.37
CA ARG A 938 20.91 26.96 -39.16
C ARG A 938 21.51 25.86 -38.29
#